data_AF-A0A412I8M8-F1
#
_entry.id   AF-A0A412I8M8-F1
#
_cell.length_a   1.000
_cell.length_b   1.000
_cell.length_c   1.000
_cell.angle_alpha   90.00
_cell.angle_beta   90.00
_cell.angle_gamma   90.00
#
_symmetry.space_group_name_H-M   'P 1'
#
loop_
_entity.id
_entity.type
_entity.pdbx_description
1 polymer ?
#
loop_
_entity_poly.entity_id
_entity_poly.type
_entity_poly.pdbx_seq_one_letter_code
_entity_poly.pdbx_strand_id
1 'polypeptide(L)'
;MANLNIPSKNTGDTLSASEFNQVVSAVNGKIDSVNGKGLSTNDYTNTDKQSLSRLLTRVDKLENSASGTGGILISDVESKVGSYKFGITEHDIYACTIELVDPPTVVNTEKEYMASDSPLGNNMYLTVKNIIVKDTDGKFYPGSIEIKQIYVSEGFETKLSVLCKSAIPAGSILMLTLEYVKLEGEIIEFSVALPSGVSADDVNLTIAPLKYDKHFAFTYTADDSVEGAYARIWRRINQKWIDDTEFFHLGNTPTTGYIPEYPLVYTDGCGNDRRFGFSIALWPTWGNEYNPDGLIKDSSTNSIYITWNELDLIKDWGVSMLYHNVDERVYDKNNADDIEKGFVADYNKVLEKINRRMKIMGLPDGNAAYVTAADKSPLIDFYRSSLHHLEFIYLKSTGSLFKKRTYGGTNSSVNDVKLEELASQHTSDNPYWVGITTHRVDLSRIELLETIYSLYGKGGDDSLWVASWDEVYEYIQMRLNSIVKKVVSDDTVTWKILVPFSKNYYFKDLSFLVSGITSVDALTVSDKIFGYSYAAHGSGMLVNVNFNELLLDCAEKYTSKFESTLSEDDKTDAYYFVNQLKDTLKAPFVARLSANETAPVLNSILINDGVTVTYDQLVSITLNMTGGLTHYKVGETADLSGASWIVGTSKTFSYQLSSGYASKTVYVQVKNSFGESEVKSSSILYSERPAVSYTVTGKANNTAYGTVTPAVQDVAEGGQASVNAQANDGYVIGGWSGADTSAGIGTNTGNATVNNVRSNKTITCNFQKEGGSGTAGKTIVSFAQLGNNISYDTVNGETINYISIVQGTSYTTNILKDASGDEVGNYLKRKADYPGEITVDRSAINTDVRQPNVDDSGVYPAKYISRYNSGSNTGLKVMLRFQAFAAGTYKVRILPSCDRDLPSDQFPSVFYSANNVETNISFSPLNNITQFVEIDNVTVGNDGLLDIYFWNTLGVNYVPGVNLIEIIKL
;
A
#
# COMPACT_ATOMS: atom_id res chain seq x y z
N MET A 1 -16.06 -11.65 -29.38
CA MET A 1 -15.59 -10.64 -28.41
C MET A 1 -16.83 -10.04 -27.77
N ALA A 2 -16.84 -9.87 -26.45
CA ALA A 2 -17.84 -9.04 -25.79
C ALA A 2 -17.84 -7.64 -26.44
N ASN A 3 -19.01 -7.01 -26.57
CA ASN A 3 -19.19 -5.73 -27.27
C ASN A 3 -18.39 -4.62 -26.57
N LEU A 4 -17.13 -4.45 -26.94
CA LEU A 4 -16.36 -3.24 -26.68
C LEU A 4 -17.04 -2.11 -27.46
N ASN A 5 -17.53 -1.09 -26.77
CA ASN A 5 -18.18 0.06 -27.41
C ASN A 5 -17.12 1.06 -27.91
N ILE A 6 -16.10 0.53 -28.59
CA ILE A 6 -14.98 1.28 -29.18
C ILE A 6 -15.22 1.30 -30.69
N PRO A 7 -15.28 2.48 -31.35
CA PRO A 7 -15.35 2.55 -32.81
C PRO A 7 -14.21 1.74 -33.44
N SER A 8 -14.44 1.04 -34.55
CA SER A 8 -13.39 0.25 -35.22
C SER A 8 -12.17 1.11 -35.54
N LYS A 9 -11.04 0.83 -34.87
CA LYS A 9 -9.74 1.49 -35.04
C LYS A 9 -8.82 0.64 -35.91
N ASN A 10 -8.01 1.27 -36.75
CA ASN A 10 -7.02 0.60 -37.59
C ASN A 10 -5.67 0.48 -36.85
N THR A 11 -4.76 -0.33 -37.41
CA THR A 11 -3.39 -0.45 -36.93
C THR A 11 -2.69 0.92 -36.98
N GLY A 12 -2.28 1.44 -35.82
CA GLY A 12 -1.64 2.76 -35.68
C GLY A 12 -2.51 3.82 -34.99
N ASP A 13 -3.80 3.57 -34.79
CA ASP A 13 -4.68 4.48 -34.07
C ASP A 13 -4.45 4.39 -32.54
N THR A 14 -4.44 5.54 -31.86
CA THR A 14 -4.34 5.62 -30.41
C THR A 14 -5.70 5.43 -29.72
N LEU A 15 -5.71 4.71 -28.61
CA LEU A 15 -6.87 4.61 -27.73
C LEU A 15 -6.85 5.75 -26.70
N SER A 16 -8.00 6.37 -26.46
CA SER A 16 -8.18 7.24 -25.30
C SER A 16 -8.09 6.43 -24.00
N ALA A 17 -7.84 7.10 -22.87
CA ALA A 17 -7.79 6.44 -21.56
C ALA A 17 -9.09 5.65 -21.24
N SER A 18 -10.25 6.14 -21.68
CA SER A 18 -11.52 5.43 -21.47
C SER A 18 -11.62 4.17 -22.32
N GLU A 19 -11.15 4.21 -23.57
CA GLU A 19 -11.15 3.06 -24.50
C GLU A 19 -10.12 2.01 -24.04
N PHE A 20 -8.96 2.45 -23.55
CA PHE A 20 -7.95 1.56 -22.96
C PHE A 20 -8.50 0.85 -21.73
N ASN A 21 -9.17 1.56 -20.82
CA ASN A 21 -9.78 0.96 -19.63
C ASN A 21 -10.90 -0.04 -19.95
N GLN A 22 -11.64 0.16 -21.04
CA GLN A 22 -12.61 -0.83 -21.54
C GLN A 22 -11.93 -2.10 -22.05
N VAL A 23 -10.80 -1.98 -22.75
CA VAL A 23 -9.99 -3.13 -23.20
C VAL A 23 -9.41 -3.89 -21.99
N VAL A 24 -8.84 -3.18 -21.02
CA VAL A 24 -8.29 -3.76 -19.78
C VAL A 24 -9.37 -4.52 -19.01
N SER A 25 -10.57 -3.93 -18.86
CA SER A 25 -11.70 -4.58 -18.19
C SER A 25 -12.16 -5.85 -18.91
N ALA A 26 -12.16 -5.86 -20.25
CA ALA A 26 -12.51 -7.03 -21.04
C ALA A 26 -11.46 -8.16 -20.98
N VAL A 27 -10.18 -7.81 -20.82
CA VAL A 27 -9.10 -8.79 -20.62
C VAL A 27 -9.15 -9.38 -19.21
N ASN A 28 -9.39 -8.56 -18.18
CA ASN A 28 -9.51 -9.03 -16.79
C ASN A 28 -10.73 -9.93 -16.55
N GLY A 29 -11.72 -9.94 -17.45
CA GLY A 29 -12.87 -10.85 -17.42
C GLY A 29 -12.64 -12.23 -18.07
N LYS A 30 -11.43 -12.52 -18.57
CA LYS A 30 -11.08 -13.81 -19.19
C LYS A 30 -10.69 -14.86 -18.13
N ILE A 31 -11.04 -16.13 -18.37
CA ILE A 31 -10.73 -17.29 -17.52
C ILE A 31 -10.00 -18.39 -18.31
N ASP A 32 -9.34 -19.33 -17.63
CA ASP A 32 -8.60 -20.40 -18.28
C ASP A 32 -9.51 -21.45 -18.94
N SER A 33 -9.14 -21.91 -20.14
CA SER A 33 -9.87 -22.96 -20.84
C SER A 33 -9.81 -24.30 -20.07
N VAL A 34 -10.97 -24.92 -19.83
CA VAL A 34 -11.08 -26.21 -19.10
C VAL A 34 -11.07 -27.39 -20.09
N ASN A 35 -10.20 -28.36 -19.85
CA ASN A 35 -10.02 -29.52 -20.73
C ASN A 35 -11.29 -30.38 -20.79
N GLY A 36 -11.76 -30.71 -22.01
CA GLY A 36 -12.98 -31.50 -22.23
C GLY A 36 -14.29 -30.70 -22.35
N LYS A 37 -14.25 -29.36 -22.29
CA LYS A 37 -15.39 -28.48 -22.64
C LYS A 37 -15.07 -27.64 -23.87
N GLY A 38 -16.09 -27.34 -24.69
CA GLY A 38 -15.94 -26.44 -25.83
C GLY A 38 -15.62 -25.01 -25.38
N LEU A 39 -14.76 -24.31 -26.13
CA LEU A 39 -14.29 -22.96 -25.81
C LEU A 39 -15.45 -21.97 -25.63
N SER A 40 -15.49 -21.29 -24.49
CA SER A 40 -16.37 -20.14 -24.27
C SER A 40 -15.76 -18.86 -24.85
N THR A 41 -16.57 -17.81 -25.05
CA THR A 41 -16.06 -16.49 -25.48
C THR A 41 -15.11 -15.84 -24.46
N ASN A 42 -15.11 -16.32 -23.22
CA ASN A 42 -14.34 -15.79 -22.10
C ASN A 42 -13.08 -16.61 -21.81
N ASP A 43 -12.80 -17.67 -22.58
CA ASP A 43 -11.61 -18.50 -22.34
C ASP A 43 -10.35 -17.86 -22.96
N TYR A 44 -9.19 -18.02 -22.30
CA TYR A 44 -7.88 -17.80 -22.93
C TYR A 44 -7.60 -18.94 -23.91
N THR A 45 -7.38 -18.61 -25.19
CA THR A 45 -6.96 -19.61 -26.17
C THR A 45 -5.46 -19.94 -25.99
N ASN A 46 -5.02 -21.10 -26.50
CA ASN A 46 -3.59 -21.44 -26.53
C ASN A 46 -2.73 -20.40 -27.27
N THR A 47 -3.32 -19.70 -28.25
CA THR A 47 -2.68 -18.60 -28.96
C THR A 47 -2.54 -17.34 -28.11
N ASP A 48 -3.54 -17.02 -27.28
CA ASP A 48 -3.49 -15.88 -26.35
C ASP A 48 -2.43 -16.09 -25.27
N LYS A 49 -2.37 -17.30 -24.70
CA LYS A 49 -1.35 -17.69 -23.71
C LYS A 49 0.07 -17.65 -24.28
N GLN A 50 0.25 -18.13 -25.51
CA GLN A 50 1.53 -18.04 -26.21
C GLN A 50 1.92 -16.59 -26.51
N SER A 51 0.96 -15.71 -26.81
CA SER A 51 1.23 -14.29 -27.09
C SER A 51 1.61 -13.54 -25.81
N LEU A 52 0.95 -13.83 -24.68
CA LEU A 52 1.26 -13.25 -23.37
C LEU A 52 2.61 -13.73 -22.83
N SER A 53 2.91 -15.03 -22.96
CA SER A 53 4.20 -15.60 -22.58
C SER A 53 5.35 -15.07 -23.46
N ARG A 54 5.10 -14.82 -24.75
CA ARG A 54 6.04 -14.12 -25.64
C ARG A 54 6.24 -12.65 -25.27
N LEU A 55 5.24 -11.99 -24.68
CA LEU A 55 5.32 -10.63 -24.15
C LEU A 55 6.18 -10.57 -22.87
N LEU A 56 5.95 -11.46 -21.90
CA LEU A 56 6.84 -11.58 -20.72
C LEU A 56 8.28 -11.89 -21.13
N THR A 57 8.48 -12.85 -22.03
CA THR A 57 9.82 -13.19 -22.54
C THR A 57 10.45 -12.02 -23.32
N ARG A 58 9.65 -11.12 -23.90
CA ARG A 58 10.14 -9.88 -24.55
C ARG A 58 10.52 -8.82 -23.53
N VAL A 59 9.74 -8.67 -22.46
CA VAL A 59 10.03 -7.76 -21.34
C VAL A 59 11.30 -8.21 -20.62
N ASP A 60 11.43 -9.50 -20.27
CA ASP A 60 12.65 -10.05 -19.65
C ASP A 60 13.88 -9.91 -20.56
N LYS A 61 13.70 -10.02 -21.89
CA LYS A 61 14.79 -9.80 -22.86
C LYS A 61 15.13 -8.32 -23.02
N LEU A 62 14.18 -7.40 -22.85
CA LEU A 62 14.40 -5.96 -22.89
C LEU A 62 15.08 -5.47 -21.59
N GLU A 63 14.72 -6.03 -20.44
CA GLU A 63 15.34 -5.72 -19.15
C GLU A 63 16.77 -6.29 -19.03
N ASN A 64 17.03 -7.50 -19.56
CA ASN A 64 18.36 -8.11 -19.54
C ASN A 64 19.30 -7.65 -20.68
N SER A 65 18.79 -6.99 -21.72
CA SER A 65 19.63 -6.36 -22.76
C SER A 65 20.08 -4.94 -22.39
N ALA A 66 19.54 -4.36 -21.31
CA ALA A 66 19.87 -3.03 -20.83
C ALA A 66 21.00 -3.00 -19.76
N SER A 67 21.44 -4.14 -19.23
CA SER A 67 22.32 -4.20 -18.04
C SER A 67 23.74 -4.75 -18.29
N GLY A 68 24.11 -5.08 -19.53
CA GLY A 68 25.42 -5.65 -19.85
C GLY A 68 26.12 -4.95 -21.01
N THR A 69 27.21 -4.23 -20.70
CA THR A 69 28.30 -3.79 -21.60
C THR A 69 27.98 -2.72 -22.67
N GLY A 70 28.81 -1.66 -22.68
CA GLY A 70 28.59 -0.42 -23.43
C GLY A 70 28.42 -0.56 -24.94
N GLY A 71 27.43 0.16 -25.49
CA GLY A 71 27.23 0.33 -26.93
C GLY A 71 25.77 0.52 -27.33
N ILE A 72 25.32 1.78 -27.40
CA ILE A 72 24.16 2.34 -28.12
C ILE A 72 22.77 1.74 -27.78
N LEU A 73 22.07 2.45 -26.89
CA LEU A 73 20.61 2.38 -26.73
C LEU A 73 19.98 3.20 -27.87
N ILE A 74 19.14 2.60 -28.74
CA ILE A 74 18.26 3.34 -29.65
C ILE A 74 16.86 3.27 -29.04
N SER A 75 16.51 4.29 -28.26
CA SER A 75 15.20 4.45 -27.63
C SER A 75 14.64 5.82 -28.01
N ASP A 76 13.42 5.83 -28.53
CA ASP A 76 12.53 7.00 -28.66
C ASP A 76 12.00 7.45 -27.29
N VAL A 77 12.17 6.62 -26.26
CA VAL A 77 11.87 6.94 -24.87
C VAL A 77 13.11 7.53 -24.19
N GLU A 78 12.93 8.67 -23.54
CA GLU A 78 13.94 9.26 -22.67
C GLU A 78 14.26 8.31 -21.49
N SER A 79 15.54 8.09 -21.22
CA SER A 79 16.01 7.16 -20.18
C SER A 79 17.17 7.74 -19.39
N LYS A 80 17.28 7.41 -18.10
CA LYS A 80 18.45 7.77 -17.29
C LYS A 80 19.64 6.89 -17.72
N VAL A 81 20.72 7.50 -18.20
CA VAL A 81 21.92 6.81 -18.71
C VAL A 81 23.17 7.02 -17.85
N GLY A 82 23.10 7.91 -16.86
CA GLY A 82 24.20 8.15 -15.96
C GLY A 82 23.90 9.24 -14.95
N SER A 83 24.97 9.78 -14.37
CA SER A 83 24.92 10.92 -13.47
C SER A 83 26.08 11.88 -13.74
N TYR A 84 25.83 13.16 -13.48
CA TYR A 84 26.79 14.25 -13.57
C TYR A 84 26.94 14.86 -12.18
N LYS A 85 28.16 14.75 -11.61
CA LYS A 85 28.47 15.37 -10.32
C LYS A 85 29.00 16.77 -10.52
N PHE A 86 28.30 17.76 -9.98
CA PHE A 86 28.78 19.14 -9.91
C PHE A 86 28.92 19.55 -8.45
N GLY A 87 30.17 19.65 -8.00
CA GLY A 87 30.46 19.72 -6.56
C GLY A 87 30.04 18.42 -5.86
N ILE A 88 29.14 18.56 -4.89
CA ILE A 88 28.59 17.45 -4.09
C ILE A 88 27.20 17.01 -4.53
N THR A 89 26.56 17.75 -5.45
CA THR A 89 25.23 17.43 -5.96
C THR A 89 25.37 16.54 -7.18
N GLU A 90 24.64 15.42 -7.14
CA GLU A 90 24.59 14.46 -8.24
C GLU A 90 23.30 14.68 -9.02
N HIS A 91 23.45 15.02 -10.30
CA HIS A 91 22.34 15.23 -11.23
C HIS A 91 22.24 14.03 -12.17
N ASP A 92 21.02 13.63 -12.50
CA ASP A 92 20.81 12.51 -13.42
C ASP A 92 21.02 12.96 -14.87
N ILE A 93 21.80 12.17 -15.62
CA ILE A 93 21.95 12.33 -17.07
C ILE A 93 20.90 11.47 -17.74
N TYR A 94 20.08 12.11 -18.57
CA TYR A 94 19.08 11.47 -19.41
C TYR A 94 19.58 11.39 -20.85
N ALA A 95 19.17 10.36 -21.57
CA ALA A 95 19.35 10.26 -23.01
C ALA A 95 18.01 10.06 -23.72
N CYS A 96 17.86 10.69 -24.87
CA CYS A 96 16.71 10.51 -25.76
C CYS A 96 17.18 10.53 -27.21
N THR A 97 16.65 9.63 -28.05
CA THR A 97 16.84 9.70 -29.50
C THR A 97 15.64 10.36 -30.15
N ILE A 98 15.88 11.44 -30.87
CA ILE A 98 14.84 12.15 -31.61
C ILE A 98 15.01 11.96 -33.11
N GLU A 99 13.88 11.83 -33.81
CA GLU A 99 13.81 11.78 -35.26
C GLU A 99 13.44 13.15 -35.81
N LEU A 100 14.28 13.69 -36.69
CA LEU A 100 14.09 14.94 -37.39
C LEU A 100 13.86 14.67 -38.87
N VAL A 101 12.68 15.06 -39.34
CA VAL A 101 12.27 14.88 -40.73
C VAL A 101 12.88 15.95 -41.65
N ASP A 102 13.08 15.58 -42.91
CA ASP A 102 13.57 16.47 -43.97
C ASP A 102 14.88 17.21 -43.64
N PRO A 103 16.01 16.51 -43.37
CA PRO A 103 17.32 17.12 -43.18
C PRO A 103 17.73 17.94 -44.40
N PRO A 104 18.58 18.98 -44.23
CA PRO A 104 19.09 19.75 -45.36
C PRO A 104 19.85 18.81 -46.30
N THR A 105 19.45 18.77 -47.57
CA THR A 105 19.94 17.80 -48.56
C THR A 105 21.01 18.35 -49.50
N VAL A 106 21.21 19.67 -49.49
CA VAL A 106 22.16 20.38 -50.36
C VAL A 106 23.36 20.83 -49.54
N VAL A 107 24.56 20.59 -50.05
CA VAL A 107 25.82 20.97 -49.37
C VAL A 107 25.81 22.45 -48.99
N ASN A 108 26.27 22.75 -47.79
CA ASN A 108 26.32 24.07 -47.15
C ASN A 108 24.94 24.70 -46.84
N THR A 109 23.86 23.94 -46.87
CA THR A 109 22.56 24.41 -46.36
C THR A 109 22.38 24.09 -44.88
N GLU A 110 21.88 25.06 -44.13
CA GLU A 110 21.58 24.96 -42.69
C GLU A 110 20.06 24.84 -42.49
N LYS A 111 19.65 24.02 -41.52
CA LYS A 111 18.25 23.93 -41.08
C LYS A 111 18.18 23.86 -39.55
N GLU A 112 17.26 24.60 -38.97
CA GLU A 112 16.98 24.60 -37.53
C GLU A 112 15.80 23.67 -37.20
N TYR A 113 15.89 23.04 -36.04
CA TYR A 113 14.92 22.10 -35.48
C TYR A 113 14.65 22.41 -34.01
N MET A 114 13.41 22.15 -33.58
CA MET A 114 13.07 22.06 -32.16
C MET A 114 13.33 20.63 -31.70
N ALA A 115 14.27 20.47 -30.76
CA ALA A 115 14.65 19.19 -30.21
C ALA A 115 13.83 18.80 -28.97
N SER A 116 13.39 19.78 -28.20
CA SER A 116 12.49 19.63 -27.05
C SER A 116 11.72 20.92 -26.83
N ASP A 117 10.50 20.83 -26.32
CA ASP A 117 9.69 21.95 -25.83
C ASP A 117 10.16 22.49 -24.46
N SER A 118 11.19 21.87 -23.88
CA SER A 118 11.75 22.21 -22.58
C SER A 118 13.26 22.51 -22.66
N PRO A 119 13.83 23.29 -21.71
CA PRO A 119 15.26 23.53 -21.62
C PRO A 119 16.00 22.24 -21.26
N LEU A 120 16.84 21.77 -22.17
CA LEU A 120 17.73 20.65 -21.94
C LEU A 120 19.11 21.14 -21.53
N GLY A 121 19.71 20.39 -20.63
CA GLY A 121 21.07 20.57 -20.17
C GLY A 121 21.23 21.33 -18.88
N ASN A 122 20.20 22.07 -18.44
CA ASN A 122 20.19 22.86 -17.19
C ASN A 122 21.43 23.78 -17.05
N ASN A 123 21.98 24.29 -18.16
CA ASN A 123 23.28 25.00 -18.22
C ASN A 123 24.50 24.21 -17.70
N MET A 124 24.38 22.90 -17.53
CA MET A 124 25.41 22.02 -16.97
C MET A 124 25.96 21.04 -18.00
N TYR A 125 25.10 20.23 -18.63
CA TYR A 125 25.53 19.17 -19.54
C TYR A 125 24.46 18.90 -20.60
N LEU A 126 24.80 19.11 -21.87
CA LEU A 126 24.01 18.74 -23.04
C LEU A 126 24.97 18.37 -24.18
N THR A 127 24.78 17.19 -24.77
CA THR A 127 25.64 16.71 -25.86
C THR A 127 24.87 15.83 -26.85
N VAL A 128 25.41 15.70 -28.06
CA VAL A 128 24.92 14.75 -29.07
C VAL A 128 25.89 13.58 -29.12
N LYS A 129 25.39 12.37 -28.83
CA LYS A 129 26.20 11.15 -28.85
C LYS A 129 26.26 10.50 -30.23
N ASN A 130 25.13 10.45 -30.91
CA ASN A 130 25.00 9.77 -32.20
C ASN A 130 24.23 10.64 -33.19
N ILE A 131 24.64 10.58 -34.46
CA ILE A 131 23.97 11.19 -35.60
C ILE A 131 23.85 10.11 -36.67
N ILE A 132 22.63 9.80 -37.08
CA ILE A 132 22.35 8.79 -38.11
C ILE A 132 21.49 9.45 -39.19
N VAL A 133 21.94 9.39 -40.43
CA VAL A 133 21.19 9.88 -41.59
C VAL A 133 20.90 8.70 -42.49
N LYS A 134 19.63 8.49 -42.82
CA LYS A 134 19.16 7.36 -43.63
C LYS A 134 18.17 7.83 -44.69
N ASP A 135 18.28 7.31 -45.90
CA ASP A 135 17.27 7.55 -46.95
C ASP A 135 16.08 6.56 -46.89
N THR A 136 15.10 6.76 -47.75
CA THR A 136 13.90 5.92 -47.86
C THR A 136 14.21 4.47 -48.25
N ASP A 137 15.37 4.21 -48.88
CA ASP A 137 15.83 2.88 -49.27
C ASP A 137 16.63 2.19 -48.16
N GLY A 138 16.87 2.87 -47.03
CA GLY A 138 17.64 2.33 -45.92
C GLY A 138 19.16 2.47 -46.04
N LYS A 139 19.68 3.27 -46.98
CA LYS A 139 21.12 3.57 -47.07
C LYS A 139 21.50 4.64 -46.06
N PHE A 140 22.68 4.48 -45.45
CA PHE A 140 23.19 5.37 -44.42
C PHE A 140 24.24 6.34 -44.97
N TYR A 141 24.18 7.59 -44.51
CA TYR A 141 25.06 8.68 -44.93
C TYR A 141 25.85 9.24 -43.74
N PRO A 142 26.81 8.49 -43.17
CA PRO A 142 27.58 8.92 -42.01
C PRO A 142 28.40 10.18 -42.32
N GLY A 143 28.43 11.13 -41.40
CA GLY A 143 29.18 12.39 -41.55
C GLY A 143 28.59 13.38 -42.56
N SER A 144 27.41 13.09 -43.14
CA SER A 144 26.73 13.99 -44.10
C SER A 144 26.10 15.21 -43.45
N ILE A 145 25.78 15.13 -42.16
CA ILE A 145 25.21 16.20 -41.34
C ILE A 145 26.17 16.51 -40.18
N GLU A 146 26.31 17.79 -39.86
CA GLU A 146 27.01 18.30 -38.69
C GLU A 146 26.06 19.13 -37.82
N ILE A 147 26.18 19.01 -36.50
CA ILE A 147 25.46 19.88 -35.56
C ILE A 147 26.25 21.18 -35.41
N LYS A 148 25.65 22.29 -35.79
CA LYS A 148 26.32 23.60 -35.81
C LYS A 148 26.16 24.32 -34.47
N GLN A 149 24.99 24.22 -33.85
CA GLN A 149 24.73 24.71 -32.49
C GLN A 149 23.53 24.00 -31.87
N ILE A 150 23.52 23.96 -30.53
CA ILE A 150 22.35 23.62 -29.72
C ILE A 150 22.19 24.73 -28.69
N TYR A 151 20.99 25.24 -28.52
CA TYR A 151 20.71 26.34 -27.62
C TYR A 151 19.27 26.27 -27.10
N VAL A 152 19.03 26.86 -25.93
CA VAL A 152 17.67 27.08 -25.43
C VAL A 152 17.18 28.39 -26.01
N SER A 153 16.07 28.34 -26.75
CA SER A 153 15.43 29.50 -27.35
C SER A 153 14.88 30.43 -26.27
N GLU A 154 14.49 31.63 -26.68
CA GLU A 154 13.74 32.51 -25.78
C GLU A 154 12.41 31.88 -25.32
N GLY A 155 11.81 30.95 -26.09
CA GLY A 155 10.58 30.24 -25.72
C GLY A 155 10.76 29.09 -24.72
N PHE A 156 11.98 28.94 -24.17
CA PHE A 156 12.41 27.80 -23.37
C PHE A 156 12.47 26.47 -24.14
N GLU A 157 12.32 26.49 -25.47
CA GLU A 157 12.49 25.28 -26.29
C GLU A 157 13.98 24.99 -26.50
N THR A 158 14.40 23.74 -26.43
CA THR A 158 15.74 23.37 -26.89
C THR A 158 15.73 23.26 -28.41
N LYS A 159 16.52 24.11 -29.06
CA LYS A 159 16.69 24.14 -30.51
C LYS A 159 18.08 23.69 -30.91
N LEU A 160 18.18 23.08 -32.08
CA LEU A 160 19.46 22.76 -32.70
C LEU A 160 19.45 23.14 -34.17
N SER A 161 20.59 23.57 -34.70
CA SER A 161 20.77 23.76 -36.13
C SER A 161 21.81 22.82 -36.69
N VAL A 162 21.53 22.31 -37.88
CA VAL A 162 22.33 21.30 -38.55
C VAL A 162 22.76 21.79 -39.93
N LEU A 163 23.99 21.46 -40.32
CA LEU A 163 24.61 21.80 -41.60
C LEU A 163 24.78 20.56 -42.45
N CYS A 164 24.39 20.64 -43.72
CA CYS A 164 24.66 19.59 -44.71
C CYS A 164 26.09 19.70 -45.25
N LYS A 165 26.93 18.69 -44.99
CA LYS A 165 28.32 18.62 -45.47
C LYS A 165 28.47 17.86 -46.79
N SER A 166 27.54 16.96 -47.10
CA SER A 166 27.53 16.19 -48.35
C SER A 166 26.09 15.97 -48.79
N ALA A 167 25.83 16.07 -50.10
CA ALA A 167 24.49 15.90 -50.65
C ALA A 167 23.90 14.53 -50.27
N ILE A 168 22.64 14.52 -49.85
CA ILE A 168 21.86 13.33 -49.46
C ILE A 168 20.50 13.33 -50.18
N PRO A 169 19.86 12.16 -50.40
CA PRO A 169 18.57 12.10 -51.08
C PRO A 169 17.45 12.87 -50.36
N ALA A 170 16.53 13.43 -51.13
CA ALA A 170 15.29 14.01 -50.61
C ALA A 170 14.43 12.95 -49.90
N GLY A 171 13.76 13.34 -48.81
CA GLY A 171 13.00 12.41 -47.96
C GLY A 171 13.87 11.55 -47.02
N SER A 172 15.17 11.85 -46.90
CA SER A 172 15.99 11.26 -45.85
C SER A 172 15.47 11.64 -44.45
N ILE A 173 15.85 10.86 -43.45
CA ILE A 173 15.54 11.09 -42.04
C ILE A 173 16.86 11.26 -41.27
N LEU A 174 16.88 12.20 -40.33
CA LEU A 174 17.98 12.43 -39.40
C LEU A 174 17.55 11.95 -38.00
N MET A 175 18.22 10.95 -37.46
CA MET A 175 18.08 10.56 -36.05
C MET A 175 19.28 11.06 -35.26
N LEU A 176 19.04 11.60 -34.07
CA LEU A 176 20.10 12.04 -33.17
C LEU A 176 19.83 11.63 -31.73
N THR A 177 20.87 11.19 -31.02
CA THR A 177 20.77 10.86 -29.59
C THR A 177 21.36 12.00 -28.78
N LEU A 178 20.52 12.67 -28.00
CA LEU A 178 20.93 13.67 -27.01
C LEU A 178 21.22 13.00 -25.68
N GLU A 179 22.22 13.48 -24.95
CA GLU A 179 22.36 13.28 -23.51
C GLU A 179 22.38 14.63 -22.80
N TYR A 180 21.64 14.75 -21.70
CA TYR A 180 21.46 16.01 -21.00
C TYR A 180 21.08 15.86 -19.52
N VAL A 181 21.35 16.91 -18.75
CA VAL A 181 20.74 17.11 -17.42
C VAL A 181 19.42 17.86 -17.59
N LYS A 182 18.37 17.41 -16.91
CA LYS A 182 17.07 18.09 -16.91
C LYS A 182 17.09 19.35 -16.04
N LEU A 183 16.23 20.30 -16.37
CA LEU A 183 15.90 21.39 -15.46
C LEU A 183 15.41 20.83 -14.12
N GLU A 184 15.97 21.33 -13.02
CA GLU A 184 15.39 21.16 -11.69
C GLU A 184 14.41 22.30 -11.43
N GLY A 185 13.16 22.11 -11.89
CA GLY A 185 12.12 23.13 -11.89
C GLY A 185 10.93 22.73 -12.77
N GLU A 186 10.05 23.68 -13.05
CA GLU A 186 8.88 23.51 -13.92
C GLU A 186 8.68 24.72 -14.83
N ILE A 187 8.05 24.52 -15.98
CA ILE A 187 7.55 25.62 -16.81
C ILE A 187 6.05 25.70 -16.62
N ILE A 188 5.60 26.81 -16.05
CA ILE A 188 4.18 27.10 -15.90
C ILE A 188 3.76 28.14 -16.93
N GLU A 189 2.52 28.01 -17.42
CA GLU A 189 1.98 28.97 -18.37
C GLU A 189 0.59 29.39 -17.90
N PHE A 190 0.31 30.69 -17.99
CA PHE A 190 -1.06 31.17 -17.94
C PHE A 190 -1.27 32.28 -18.96
N SER A 191 -2.49 32.38 -19.45
CA SER A 191 -2.89 33.34 -20.47
C SER A 191 -4.08 34.13 -20.01
N VAL A 192 -4.13 35.39 -20.43
CA VAL A 192 -5.25 36.29 -20.22
C VAL A 192 -5.78 36.77 -21.57
N ALA A 193 -7.09 36.64 -21.77
CA ALA A 193 -7.78 37.29 -22.87
C ALA A 193 -8.09 38.73 -22.45
N LEU A 194 -7.64 39.69 -23.26
CA LEU A 194 -7.73 41.10 -22.98
C LEU A 194 -9.10 41.66 -23.35
N PRO A 195 -9.70 42.52 -22.50
CA PRO A 195 -10.91 43.24 -22.87
C PRO A 195 -10.69 44.13 -24.10
N SER A 196 -11.77 44.37 -24.85
CA SER A 196 -11.72 45.23 -26.03
C SER A 196 -11.13 46.61 -25.72
N GLY A 197 -10.16 47.05 -26.55
CA GLY A 197 -9.51 48.35 -26.43
C GLY A 197 -8.29 48.39 -25.51
N VAL A 198 -7.93 47.27 -24.87
CA VAL A 198 -6.67 47.14 -24.13
C VAL A 198 -5.56 46.70 -25.07
N SER A 199 -4.46 47.45 -25.12
CA SER A 199 -3.27 47.04 -25.87
C SER A 199 -2.48 45.99 -25.09
N ALA A 200 -2.11 44.90 -25.76
CA ALA A 200 -1.25 43.89 -25.17
C ALA A 200 0.10 44.46 -24.70
N ASP A 201 0.64 45.48 -25.36
CA ASP A 201 1.92 46.11 -24.99
C ASP A 201 1.88 46.78 -23.61
N ASP A 202 0.72 47.28 -23.18
CA ASP A 202 0.55 47.96 -21.90
C ASP A 202 0.41 46.97 -20.72
N VAL A 203 0.18 45.68 -21.01
CA VAL A 203 -0.03 44.64 -20.00
C VAL A 203 1.28 43.97 -19.62
N ASN A 204 1.71 44.14 -18.38
CA ASN A 204 3.02 43.67 -17.91
C ASN A 204 2.92 42.83 -16.63
N LEU A 205 3.82 41.85 -16.48
CA LEU A 205 3.85 40.93 -15.34
C LEU A 205 5.07 41.20 -14.46
N THR A 206 4.86 41.22 -13.15
CA THR A 206 5.94 41.13 -12.16
C THR A 206 5.59 40.08 -11.12
N ILE A 207 6.60 39.40 -10.56
CA ILE A 207 6.38 38.48 -9.44
C ILE A 207 6.24 39.33 -8.17
N ALA A 208 5.17 39.12 -7.40
CA ALA A 208 4.90 39.88 -6.19
C ALA A 208 6.06 39.71 -5.19
N PRO A 209 6.54 40.79 -4.54
CA PRO A 209 7.69 40.70 -3.64
C PRO A 209 7.49 39.71 -2.48
N LEU A 210 6.26 39.65 -1.95
CA LEU A 210 5.79 38.67 -0.99
C LEU A 210 4.61 37.92 -1.60
N LYS A 211 4.40 36.69 -1.15
CA LYS A 211 3.26 35.87 -1.57
C LYS A 211 1.96 36.60 -1.26
N TYR A 212 1.00 36.51 -2.18
CA TYR A 212 -0.31 37.18 -2.13
C TYR A 212 -0.27 38.71 -2.06
N ASP A 213 0.88 39.30 -2.45
CA ASP A 213 1.20 40.72 -2.30
C ASP A 213 0.98 41.28 -0.89
N LYS A 214 1.27 40.45 0.13
CA LYS A 214 1.21 40.90 1.53
C LYS A 214 2.25 41.98 1.81
N HIS A 215 1.93 42.85 2.77
CA HIS A 215 2.78 43.97 3.11
C HIS A 215 4.04 43.53 3.87
N PHE A 216 3.91 42.58 4.80
CA PHE A 216 4.98 42.08 5.67
C PHE A 216 4.76 40.60 6.03
N ALA A 217 5.71 39.98 6.73
CA ALA A 217 5.67 38.54 7.04
C ALA A 217 6.02 38.22 8.50
N PHE A 218 5.40 37.15 9.01
CA PHE A 218 5.61 36.63 10.35
C PHE A 218 5.75 35.10 10.34
N THR A 219 6.66 34.58 11.17
CA THR A 219 6.85 33.14 11.37
C THR A 219 6.86 32.76 12.84
N TYR A 220 6.02 31.79 13.20
CA TYR A 220 6.06 31.14 14.51
C TYR A 220 6.85 29.83 14.44
N THR A 221 7.62 29.51 15.48
CA THR A 221 8.23 28.19 15.64
C THR A 221 8.04 27.60 17.04
N ALA A 222 7.67 26.32 17.09
CA ALA A 222 7.76 25.51 18.29
C ALA A 222 9.07 24.70 18.26
N ASP A 223 9.99 24.98 19.16
CA ASP A 223 11.25 24.24 19.25
C ASP A 223 11.08 22.97 20.11
N ASP A 224 12.10 22.11 20.14
CA ASP A 224 12.21 20.94 21.03
C ASP A 224 11.24 19.78 20.78
N SER A 225 10.71 19.64 19.56
CA SER A 225 9.72 18.59 19.21
C SER A 225 8.49 18.58 20.12
N VAL A 226 8.10 19.73 20.68
CA VAL A 226 7.04 19.76 21.68
C VAL A 226 5.66 19.43 21.10
N GLU A 227 4.93 18.61 21.85
CA GLU A 227 3.59 18.15 21.52
C GLU A 227 2.61 19.32 21.29
N GLY A 228 2.76 20.41 22.04
CA GLY A 228 1.89 21.58 21.93
C GLY A 228 1.88 22.23 20.52
N ALA A 229 2.86 21.94 19.66
CA ALA A 229 2.78 22.28 18.24
C ALA A 229 1.52 21.68 17.56
N TYR A 230 1.16 20.45 17.93
CA TYR A 230 -0.06 19.78 17.50
C TYR A 230 -1.26 20.13 18.39
N ALA A 231 -1.21 19.85 19.71
CA ALA A 231 -2.36 20.01 20.61
C ALA A 231 -2.93 21.44 20.65
N ARG A 232 -2.06 22.44 20.49
CA ARG A 232 -2.41 23.85 20.67
C ARG A 232 -2.35 24.60 19.35
N ILE A 233 -1.17 24.69 18.72
CA ILE A 233 -0.98 25.58 17.56
C ILE A 233 -1.73 25.08 16.33
N TRP A 234 -1.42 23.87 15.85
CA TRP A 234 -2.07 23.33 14.67
C TRP A 234 -3.58 23.22 14.86
N ARG A 235 -4.04 22.71 16.02
CA ARG A 235 -5.48 22.60 16.32
C ARG A 235 -6.16 23.97 16.37
N ARG A 236 -5.53 24.99 16.95
CA ARG A 236 -6.10 26.35 16.96
C ARG A 236 -6.23 26.93 15.57
N ILE A 237 -5.17 26.86 14.77
CA ILE A 237 -5.16 27.37 13.40
C ILE A 237 -6.23 26.67 12.58
N ASN A 238 -6.38 25.36 12.78
CA ASN A 238 -7.25 24.51 11.98
C ASN A 238 -8.67 24.32 12.52
N GLN A 239 -9.06 25.11 13.54
CA GLN A 239 -10.40 25.06 14.15
C GLN A 239 -10.78 23.66 14.67
N LYS A 240 -9.84 23.00 15.34
CA LYS A 240 -10.03 21.67 15.91
C LYS A 240 -10.28 21.75 17.41
N TRP A 241 -10.78 20.66 17.98
CA TRP A 241 -10.93 20.50 19.43
C TRP A 241 -9.61 20.77 20.15
N ILE A 242 -9.59 21.73 21.06
CA ILE A 242 -8.46 22.01 21.97
C ILE A 242 -8.87 21.52 23.34
N ASP A 243 -8.11 20.58 23.88
CA ASP A 243 -8.37 19.98 25.18
C ASP A 243 -7.69 20.77 26.31
N ASP A 244 -8.23 20.72 27.52
CA ASP A 244 -7.61 21.30 28.71
C ASP A 244 -6.42 20.45 29.18
N THR A 245 -6.38 19.17 28.81
CA THR A 245 -5.21 18.31 29.02
C THR A 245 -3.99 18.91 28.33
N GLU A 246 -2.86 18.99 29.04
CA GLU A 246 -1.65 19.61 28.50
C GLU A 246 -1.12 18.86 27.26
N PHE A 247 -1.04 17.53 27.33
CA PHE A 247 -0.54 16.66 26.26
C PHE A 247 -1.71 15.91 25.60
N PHE A 248 -2.22 16.44 24.48
CA PHE A 248 -3.41 15.92 23.81
C PHE A 248 -3.10 15.42 22.40
N HIS A 249 -2.83 14.11 22.32
CA HIS A 249 -2.38 13.48 21.09
C HIS A 249 -3.49 13.06 20.13
N LEU A 250 -3.10 12.81 18.89
CA LEU A 250 -3.95 12.20 17.86
C LEU A 250 -4.56 10.87 18.34
N GLY A 251 -5.88 10.77 18.28
CA GLY A 251 -6.63 9.59 18.71
C GLY A 251 -7.09 9.64 20.18
N ASN A 252 -6.63 10.62 20.98
CA ASN A 252 -7.16 10.81 22.32
C ASN A 252 -8.65 11.15 22.28
N THR A 253 -9.40 10.60 23.25
CA THR A 253 -10.80 10.97 23.45
C THR A 253 -10.86 12.35 24.11
N PRO A 254 -11.60 13.32 23.53
CA PRO A 254 -11.84 14.62 24.15
C PRO A 254 -12.31 14.55 25.61
N THR A 255 -11.80 15.43 26.46
CA THR A 255 -12.21 15.58 27.86
C THR A 255 -12.98 16.89 28.08
N THR A 256 -12.41 17.86 28.79
CA THR A 256 -12.89 19.24 28.88
C THR A 256 -12.06 20.10 27.94
N GLY A 257 -12.69 21.04 27.25
CA GLY A 257 -12.05 21.84 26.22
C GLY A 257 -13.06 22.56 25.36
N TYR A 258 -12.63 23.03 24.20
CA TYR A 258 -13.49 23.77 23.27
C TYR A 258 -13.05 23.63 21.81
N ILE A 259 -13.96 23.93 20.88
CA ILE A 259 -13.64 24.14 19.47
C ILE A 259 -13.62 25.66 19.23
N PRO A 260 -12.55 26.24 18.67
CA PRO A 260 -12.53 27.65 18.30
C PRO A 260 -13.65 28.02 17.32
N GLU A 261 -14.15 29.26 17.39
CA GLU A 261 -15.26 29.71 16.54
C GLU A 261 -14.90 29.76 15.05
N TYR A 262 -13.63 30.02 14.74
CA TYR A 262 -13.14 30.19 13.38
C TYR A 262 -11.67 29.76 13.26
N PRO A 263 -11.20 29.43 12.06
CA PRO A 263 -9.81 29.15 11.82
C PRO A 263 -8.96 30.43 11.73
N LEU A 264 -7.67 30.32 12.03
CA LEU A 264 -6.74 31.44 11.88
C LEU A 264 -6.23 31.48 10.44
N VAL A 265 -6.69 32.48 9.69
CA VAL A 265 -6.43 32.63 8.25
C VAL A 265 -6.08 34.07 7.87
N TYR A 266 -5.32 34.21 6.80
CA TYR A 266 -5.29 35.40 5.95
C TYR A 266 -5.88 35.01 4.58
N THR A 267 -6.15 35.96 3.69
CA THR A 267 -6.63 35.63 2.33
C THR A 267 -5.48 35.64 1.32
N ASP A 268 -5.67 34.96 0.19
CA ASP A 268 -4.75 35.03 -0.94
C ASP A 268 -4.81 36.35 -1.74
N GLY A 269 -5.48 37.38 -1.22
CA GLY A 269 -5.73 38.64 -1.92
C GLY A 269 -6.79 38.53 -3.02
N CYS A 270 -7.34 37.34 -3.26
CA CYS A 270 -8.41 37.06 -4.23
C CYS A 270 -9.67 36.51 -3.53
N GLY A 271 -9.75 36.62 -2.20
CA GLY A 271 -10.91 36.21 -1.41
C GLY A 271 -10.91 34.77 -0.92
N ASN A 272 -9.84 33.99 -1.14
CA ASN A 272 -9.75 32.62 -0.63
C ASN A 272 -8.90 32.54 0.64
N ASP A 273 -9.35 31.72 1.59
CA ASP A 273 -8.70 31.58 2.89
C ASP A 273 -7.42 30.74 2.80
N ARG A 274 -6.37 31.20 3.50
CA ARG A 274 -5.09 30.53 3.68
C ARG A 274 -4.81 30.41 5.17
N ARG A 275 -4.64 29.18 5.65
CA ARG A 275 -4.34 28.89 7.07
C ARG A 275 -2.95 29.42 7.41
N PHE A 276 -2.78 29.88 8.64
CA PHE A 276 -1.45 30.27 9.14
C PHE A 276 -0.48 29.09 9.05
N GLY A 277 0.65 29.29 8.37
CA GLY A 277 1.76 28.35 8.37
C GLY A 277 2.69 28.59 9.57
N PHE A 278 3.38 27.54 10.02
CA PHE A 278 4.36 27.65 11.10
C PHE A 278 5.42 26.56 11.02
N SER A 279 6.39 26.61 11.91
CA SER A 279 7.54 25.71 11.90
C SER A 279 7.65 24.92 13.20
N ILE A 280 8.30 23.77 13.14
CA ILE A 280 8.65 22.96 14.31
C ILE A 280 10.12 22.56 14.22
N ALA A 281 10.91 22.85 15.26
CA ALA A 281 12.28 22.35 15.36
C ALA A 281 12.29 20.97 16.03
N LEU A 282 12.93 20.00 15.38
CA LEU A 282 12.83 18.59 15.74
C LEU A 282 14.13 18.05 16.35
N TRP A 283 13.96 16.97 17.09
CA TRP A 283 15.00 16.04 17.54
C TRP A 283 14.72 14.64 16.97
N PRO A 284 14.94 14.41 15.66
CA PRO A 284 14.52 13.18 14.99
C PRO A 284 15.18 11.91 15.54
N THR A 285 16.47 12.00 15.87
CA THR A 285 17.27 10.86 16.35
C THR A 285 17.54 10.87 17.85
N TRP A 286 17.37 12.02 18.51
CA TRP A 286 17.68 12.16 19.93
C TRP A 286 16.84 11.21 20.77
N GLY A 287 17.49 10.47 21.67
CA GLY A 287 16.85 9.59 22.65
C GLY A 287 17.43 9.75 24.06
N ASN A 288 17.02 8.88 24.97
CA ASN A 288 17.58 8.79 26.32
C ASN A 288 17.58 7.33 26.80
N GLU A 289 17.95 7.07 28.06
CA GLU A 289 18.00 5.71 28.62
C GLU A 289 16.63 5.00 28.57
N TYR A 290 15.54 5.76 28.74
CA TYR A 290 14.16 5.23 28.69
C TYR A 290 13.61 5.14 27.27
N ASN A 291 14.16 5.92 26.35
CA ASN A 291 13.76 6.03 24.96
C ASN A 291 14.99 5.90 24.06
N PRO A 292 15.67 4.74 24.05
CA PRO A 292 16.93 4.58 23.34
C PRO A 292 16.77 4.84 21.83
N ASP A 293 15.62 4.45 21.27
CA ASP A 293 15.28 4.54 19.85
C ASP A 293 14.67 5.89 19.42
N GLY A 294 14.76 6.92 20.27
CA GLY A 294 14.29 8.28 19.96
C GLY A 294 13.12 8.75 20.83
N LEU A 295 13.04 10.06 21.06
CA LEU A 295 12.00 10.74 21.85
C LEU A 295 10.66 10.86 21.11
N ILE A 296 10.72 11.13 19.80
CA ILE A 296 9.54 11.19 18.92
C ILE A 296 9.08 9.76 18.64
N LYS A 297 7.90 9.39 19.16
CA LYS A 297 7.27 8.07 18.95
C LYS A 297 6.32 8.09 17.77
N ASP A 298 5.95 6.92 17.27
CA ASP A 298 4.97 6.81 16.18
C ASP A 298 3.59 7.29 16.61
N SER A 299 3.21 6.96 17.84
CA SER A 299 2.00 7.45 18.51
C SER A 299 2.25 7.55 20.00
N SER A 300 1.40 8.30 20.69
CA SER A 300 1.39 8.44 22.14
C SER A 300 0.00 8.89 22.60
N THR A 301 -0.28 8.75 23.89
CA THR A 301 -1.49 9.31 24.52
C THR A 301 -1.17 10.39 25.56
N ASN A 302 0.11 10.56 25.95
CA ASN A 302 0.52 11.44 27.04
C ASN A 302 1.98 11.95 26.97
N SER A 303 2.62 11.90 25.79
CA SER A 303 4.02 12.33 25.64
C SER A 303 4.13 13.85 25.62
N ILE A 304 5.24 14.38 26.12
CA ILE A 304 5.54 15.81 25.97
C ILE A 304 6.04 16.15 24.55
N TYR A 305 6.44 15.13 23.80
CA TYR A 305 6.94 15.23 22.44
C TYR A 305 5.86 14.86 21.44
N ILE A 306 5.80 15.63 20.36
CA ILE A 306 5.00 15.34 19.17
C ILE A 306 5.36 13.96 18.61
N THR A 307 4.41 13.33 17.93
CA THR A 307 4.57 12.00 17.33
C THR A 307 4.79 12.07 15.81
N TRP A 308 5.33 11.00 15.23
CA TRP A 308 5.49 10.90 13.77
C TRP A 308 4.15 10.94 13.04
N ASN A 309 3.10 10.33 13.58
CA ASN A 309 1.77 10.39 12.98
C ASN A 309 1.18 11.81 12.98
N GLU A 310 1.45 12.60 14.02
CA GLU A 310 1.04 14.01 14.07
C GLU A 310 1.86 14.86 13.09
N LEU A 311 3.17 14.66 13.01
CA LEU A 311 4.02 15.32 12.01
C LEU A 311 3.58 14.99 10.57
N ASP A 312 3.22 13.72 10.30
CA ASP A 312 2.73 13.28 9.00
C ASP A 312 1.39 13.92 8.63
N LEU A 313 0.53 14.18 9.62
CA LEU A 313 -0.73 14.88 9.43
C LEU A 313 -0.51 16.37 9.16
N ILE A 314 0.26 17.06 10.00
CA ILE A 314 0.33 18.52 9.98
C ILE A 314 1.20 19.08 8.85
N LYS A 315 2.11 18.28 8.29
CA LYS A 315 2.95 18.70 7.13
C LYS A 315 2.13 19.13 5.91
N ASP A 316 0.88 18.68 5.81
CA ASP A 316 -0.04 19.03 4.73
C ASP A 316 -0.64 20.44 4.91
N TRP A 317 -0.47 21.06 6.08
CA TRP A 317 -1.16 22.28 6.52
C TRP A 317 -0.25 23.49 6.70
N GLY A 318 0.76 23.64 5.85
CA GLY A 318 1.66 24.81 5.95
C GLY A 318 2.72 24.68 7.05
N VAL A 319 2.93 23.48 7.60
CA VAL A 319 3.87 23.25 8.70
C VAL A 319 5.21 22.71 8.19
N SER A 320 6.32 23.33 8.61
CA SER A 320 7.67 22.92 8.24
C SER A 320 8.48 22.32 9.39
N MET A 321 9.49 21.50 9.04
CA MET A 321 10.33 20.76 9.97
C MET A 321 11.77 21.29 9.90
N LEU A 322 12.29 21.74 11.04
CA LEU A 322 13.61 22.35 11.16
C LEU A 322 14.56 21.42 11.90
N TYR A 323 15.83 21.49 11.51
CA TYR A 323 16.91 20.99 12.35
C TYR A 323 16.96 21.76 13.66
N HIS A 324 17.24 21.03 14.75
CA HIS A 324 17.57 21.61 16.04
C HIS A 324 18.84 20.96 16.57
N ASN A 325 18.80 20.35 17.75
CA ASN A 325 19.92 19.55 18.21
C ASN A 325 19.98 18.17 17.55
N VAL A 326 21.20 17.70 17.25
CA VAL A 326 21.48 16.31 16.85
C VAL A 326 21.53 15.42 18.09
N ASP A 327 21.47 14.09 17.95
CA ASP A 327 21.59 13.16 19.09
C ASP A 327 22.95 13.29 19.82
N GLU A 328 22.95 14.03 20.93
CA GLU A 328 24.14 14.35 21.72
C GLU A 328 24.74 13.14 22.46
N ARG A 329 24.06 11.98 22.44
CA ARG A 329 24.63 10.71 22.90
C ARG A 329 25.63 10.14 21.90
N VAL A 330 25.51 10.53 20.63
CA VAL A 330 26.27 10.01 19.49
C VAL A 330 27.23 11.05 18.93
N TYR A 331 26.82 12.31 18.87
CA TYR A 331 27.56 13.40 18.23
C TYR A 331 27.93 14.47 19.26
N ASP A 332 29.20 14.91 19.28
CA ASP A 332 29.64 15.99 20.17
C ASP A 332 29.09 17.34 19.68
N LYS A 333 28.20 17.95 20.48
CA LYS A 333 27.59 19.25 20.19
C LYS A 333 28.54 20.43 20.14
N ASN A 334 29.80 20.26 20.54
CA ASN A 334 30.82 21.30 20.43
C ASN A 334 31.72 21.10 19.22
N ASN A 335 31.52 20.03 18.44
CA ASN A 335 32.29 19.70 17.26
C ASN A 335 31.42 19.83 16.00
N ALA A 336 31.71 20.85 15.19
CA ALA A 336 30.97 21.11 13.94
C ALA A 336 30.96 19.93 12.96
N ASP A 337 32.04 19.14 12.88
CA ASP A 337 32.13 18.02 11.94
C ASP A 337 31.30 16.81 12.42
N ASP A 338 31.11 16.65 13.73
CA ASP A 338 30.22 15.62 14.27
C ASP A 338 28.75 16.04 14.16
N ILE A 339 28.44 17.33 14.36
CA ILE A 339 27.10 17.87 14.12
C ILE A 339 26.68 17.67 12.66
N GLU A 340 27.57 17.88 11.69
CA GLU A 340 27.23 17.66 10.27
C GLU A 340 26.82 16.20 9.99
N LYS A 341 27.46 15.22 10.65
CA LYS A 341 27.04 13.81 10.57
C LYS A 341 25.67 13.60 11.21
N GLY A 342 25.40 14.27 12.33
CA GLY A 342 24.09 14.26 12.96
C GLY A 342 22.99 14.85 12.08
N PHE A 343 23.25 15.95 11.36
CA PHE A 343 22.31 16.48 10.37
C PHE A 343 21.97 15.45 9.28
N VAL A 344 22.93 14.64 8.82
CA VAL A 344 22.65 13.55 7.87
C VAL A 344 21.75 12.49 8.51
N ALA A 345 21.98 12.12 9.77
CA ALA A 345 21.16 11.14 10.47
C ALA A 345 19.72 11.62 10.65
N ASP A 346 19.55 12.86 11.12
CA ASP A 346 18.25 13.49 11.31
C ASP A 346 17.50 13.66 9.99
N TYR A 347 18.19 14.06 8.93
CA TYR A 347 17.63 14.14 7.58
C TYR A 347 17.04 12.82 7.12
N ASN A 348 17.83 11.75 7.24
CA ASN A 348 17.40 10.41 6.82
C ASN A 348 16.23 9.93 7.67
N LYS A 349 16.21 10.25 8.97
CA LYS A 349 15.10 9.86 9.84
C LYS A 349 13.79 10.55 9.49
N VAL A 350 13.81 11.86 9.24
CA VAL A 350 12.60 12.59 8.83
C VAL A 350 12.13 12.13 7.44
N LEU A 351 13.06 11.86 6.51
CA LEU A 351 12.75 11.31 5.20
C LEU A 351 12.09 9.93 5.31
N GLU A 352 12.63 9.04 6.13
CA GLU A 352 12.06 7.71 6.42
C GLU A 352 10.64 7.81 6.99
N LYS A 353 10.43 8.69 7.98
CA LYS A 353 9.21 8.71 8.78
C LYS A 353 8.05 9.43 8.13
N ILE A 354 8.31 10.54 7.43
CA ILE A 354 7.24 11.39 6.87
C ILE A 354 7.51 11.83 5.43
N ASN A 355 8.51 11.25 4.76
CA ASN A 355 8.89 11.61 3.39
C ASN A 355 9.15 13.12 3.19
N ARG A 356 9.82 13.75 4.16
CA ARG A 356 10.24 15.16 4.09
C ARG A 356 11.73 15.31 4.36
N ARG A 357 12.34 16.27 3.67
CA ARG A 357 13.76 16.63 3.70
C ARG A 357 13.88 18.00 4.35
N MET A 358 14.40 18.02 5.56
CA MET A 358 14.67 19.27 6.26
C MET A 358 15.73 20.08 5.52
N LYS A 359 15.62 21.41 5.57
CA LYS A 359 16.59 22.33 4.94
C LYS A 359 16.92 23.55 5.79
N ILE A 360 16.13 23.83 6.83
CA ILE A 360 16.31 24.99 7.69
C ILE A 360 16.69 24.54 9.08
N MET A 361 17.68 25.21 9.69
CA MET A 361 18.03 25.00 11.08
C MET A 361 17.47 26.11 11.96
N GLY A 362 16.81 25.75 13.06
CA GLY A 362 16.65 26.64 14.21
C GLY A 362 17.84 26.42 15.13
N LEU A 363 18.65 27.44 15.39
CA LEU A 363 19.86 27.31 16.20
C LEU A 363 19.55 26.81 17.62
N PRO A 364 20.05 25.62 18.03
CA PRO A 364 19.90 25.16 19.41
C PRO A 364 20.92 25.84 20.34
N ASP A 365 20.53 26.04 21.59
CA ASP A 365 21.38 26.44 22.72
C ASP A 365 22.21 27.73 22.57
N GLY A 366 21.99 28.52 21.50
CA GLY A 366 22.90 29.61 21.14
C GLY A 366 24.31 29.11 20.78
N ASN A 367 24.44 27.88 20.28
CA ASN A 367 25.71 27.20 20.13
C ASN A 367 26.38 27.47 18.77
N ALA A 368 27.53 28.18 18.78
CA ALA A 368 28.27 28.54 17.57
C ALA A 368 28.81 27.34 16.76
N ALA A 369 28.95 26.15 17.36
CA ALA A 369 29.37 24.95 16.64
C ALA A 369 28.31 24.53 15.60
N TYR A 370 27.02 24.68 15.92
CA TYR A 370 25.91 24.43 14.99
C TYR A 370 25.89 25.45 13.84
N VAL A 371 26.22 26.72 14.10
CA VAL A 371 26.39 27.72 13.03
C VAL A 371 27.50 27.30 12.07
N THR A 372 28.65 26.90 12.63
CA THR A 372 29.80 26.44 11.82
C THR A 372 29.45 25.18 11.01
N ALA A 373 28.71 24.24 11.62
CA ALA A 373 28.23 23.05 10.93
C ALA A 373 27.22 23.39 9.83
N ALA A 374 26.29 24.31 10.07
CA ALA A 374 25.30 24.76 9.10
C ALA A 374 25.92 25.48 7.90
N ASP A 375 26.96 26.30 8.13
CA ASP A 375 27.68 26.98 7.05
C ASP A 375 28.40 25.97 6.13
N LYS A 376 28.98 24.91 6.70
CA LYS A 376 29.65 23.82 5.96
C LYS A 376 28.67 22.87 5.27
N SER A 377 27.61 22.49 5.98
CA SER A 377 26.74 21.37 5.59
C SER A 377 25.91 21.73 4.35
N PRO A 378 25.85 20.88 3.33
CA PRO A 378 25.02 21.14 2.16
C PRO A 378 23.54 20.83 2.35
N LEU A 379 23.16 20.30 3.51
CA LEU A 379 21.77 20.01 3.86
C LEU A 379 21.06 21.24 4.44
N ILE A 380 21.81 22.26 4.87
CA ILE A 380 21.25 23.47 5.49
C ILE A 380 21.27 24.62 4.49
N ASP A 381 20.10 25.02 4.01
CA ASP A 381 19.94 26.07 3.00
C ASP A 381 19.81 27.46 3.63
N PHE A 382 19.33 27.54 4.87
CA PHE A 382 19.09 28.76 5.64
C PHE A 382 19.02 28.41 7.12
N TYR A 383 19.28 29.36 8.02
CA TYR A 383 19.09 29.08 9.45
C TYR A 383 18.67 30.28 10.29
N ARG A 384 17.71 30.03 11.19
CA ARG A 384 17.31 30.97 12.23
C ARG A 384 18.31 30.90 13.38
N SER A 385 18.80 32.05 13.86
CA SER A 385 19.91 32.09 14.80
C SER A 385 19.80 33.22 15.83
N SER A 386 19.80 32.85 17.11
CA SER A 386 19.86 33.80 18.25
C SER A 386 21.19 34.56 18.32
N LEU A 387 22.26 34.03 17.73
CA LEU A 387 23.56 34.72 17.62
C LEU A 387 23.57 35.83 16.56
N HIS A 388 22.55 35.87 15.68
CA HIS A 388 22.46 36.81 14.56
C HIS A 388 21.19 37.67 14.64
N HIS A 389 20.77 38.03 15.85
CA HIS A 389 19.53 38.76 16.09
C HIS A 389 19.53 40.23 15.64
N LEU A 390 20.68 40.75 15.20
CA LEU A 390 20.80 42.08 14.59
C LEU A 390 20.83 42.02 13.05
N GLU A 391 20.87 40.83 12.47
CA GLU A 391 20.84 40.62 11.02
C GLU A 391 19.37 40.55 10.55
N PHE A 392 18.75 41.71 10.30
CA PHE A 392 17.38 41.80 9.80
C PHE A 392 17.29 41.50 8.31
N ILE A 393 16.24 40.78 7.90
CA ILE A 393 15.96 40.45 6.50
C ILE A 393 14.73 41.22 6.03
N TYR A 394 14.92 42.10 5.05
CA TYR A 394 13.87 42.86 4.38
C TYR A 394 13.41 42.10 3.13
N LEU A 395 12.32 41.34 3.24
CA LEU A 395 11.92 40.36 2.21
C LEU A 395 11.61 40.98 0.83
N LYS A 396 11.11 42.22 0.79
CA LYS A 396 10.82 42.91 -0.49
C LYS A 396 12.08 43.14 -1.32
N SER A 397 13.15 43.61 -0.66
CA SER A 397 14.40 44.01 -1.29
C SER A 397 15.55 43.00 -1.14
N THR A 398 15.32 41.86 -0.49
CA THR A 398 16.39 40.87 -0.29
C THR A 398 16.76 40.17 -1.60
N GLY A 399 18.06 39.94 -1.80
CA GLY A 399 18.54 38.89 -2.69
C GLY A 399 18.38 37.50 -2.08
N SER A 400 19.01 36.48 -2.68
CA SER A 400 18.88 35.08 -2.25
C SER A 400 19.07 34.91 -0.73
N LEU A 401 18.27 34.03 -0.14
CA LEU A 401 18.37 33.61 1.26
C LEU A 401 19.30 32.41 1.47
N PHE A 402 19.91 31.87 0.42
CA PHE A 402 20.77 30.69 0.54
C PHE A 402 21.97 31.03 1.43
N LYS A 403 22.17 30.23 2.48
CA LYS A 403 23.18 30.42 3.54
C LYS A 403 23.06 31.74 4.31
N LYS A 404 21.92 32.43 4.22
CA LYS A 404 21.62 33.54 5.12
C LYS A 404 21.09 33.04 6.45
N ARG A 405 21.06 33.98 7.40
CA ARG A 405 20.59 33.77 8.76
C ARG A 405 19.93 35.02 9.30
N THR A 406 19.05 34.82 10.28
CA THR A 406 18.39 35.91 11.03
C THR A 406 17.77 35.31 12.30
N TYR A 407 17.43 36.14 13.28
CA TYR A 407 16.50 35.71 14.33
C TYR A 407 15.02 35.91 13.93
N GLY A 408 14.76 36.80 12.98
CA GLY A 408 13.41 37.31 12.71
C GLY A 408 13.07 38.52 13.59
N GLY A 409 13.93 39.53 13.58
CA GLY A 409 13.77 40.72 14.41
C GLY A 409 14.32 40.57 15.82
N THR A 410 13.65 41.18 16.79
CA THR A 410 14.07 41.31 18.19
C THR A 410 14.22 39.93 18.85
N ASN A 411 15.33 39.69 19.56
CA ASN A 411 15.57 38.43 20.29
C ASN A 411 14.73 38.35 21.57
N SER A 412 13.44 38.07 21.42
CA SER A 412 12.47 37.96 22.51
C SER A 412 11.36 36.97 22.16
N SER A 413 10.97 36.18 23.14
CA SER A 413 9.78 35.31 23.09
C SER A 413 8.58 35.92 23.84
N VAL A 414 8.67 37.16 24.30
CA VAL A 414 7.57 37.86 24.99
C VAL A 414 6.53 38.33 23.98
N ASN A 415 5.25 38.02 24.22
CA ASN A 415 4.15 38.34 23.30
C ASN A 415 4.06 39.83 23.00
N ASP A 416 3.99 40.67 24.03
CA ASP A 416 3.78 42.11 23.87
C ASP A 416 4.92 42.77 23.08
N VAL A 417 6.17 42.36 23.34
CA VAL A 417 7.34 42.82 22.58
C VAL A 417 7.20 42.48 21.09
N LYS A 418 6.68 41.30 20.78
CA LYS A 418 6.49 40.85 19.39
C LYS A 418 5.29 41.52 18.73
N LEU A 419 4.23 41.80 19.46
CA LEU A 419 3.08 42.56 18.96
C LEU A 419 3.45 44.01 18.67
N GLU A 420 4.24 44.66 19.53
CA GLU A 420 4.78 46.01 19.30
C GLU A 420 5.73 46.04 18.08
N GLU A 421 6.60 45.04 17.95
CA GLU A 421 7.49 44.89 16.79
C GLU A 421 6.69 44.73 15.49
N LEU A 422 5.66 43.87 15.48
CA LEU A 422 4.77 43.71 14.34
C LEU A 422 4.02 45.00 14.01
N ALA A 423 3.55 45.76 15.00
CA ALA A 423 2.90 47.05 14.76
C ALA A 423 3.84 48.08 14.12
N SER A 424 5.12 48.09 14.53
CA SER A 424 6.14 48.91 13.87
C SER A 424 6.42 48.44 12.44
N GLN A 425 6.42 47.14 12.16
CA GLN A 425 6.64 46.63 10.80
C GLN A 425 5.44 46.87 9.90
N HIS A 426 4.22 46.77 10.42
CA HIS A 426 2.99 47.04 9.67
C HIS A 426 2.95 48.46 9.08
N THR A 427 3.52 49.44 9.77
CA THR A 427 3.55 50.85 9.30
C THR A 427 4.82 51.23 8.54
N SER A 428 5.76 50.29 8.38
CA SER A 428 7.05 50.54 7.71
C SER A 428 6.92 50.40 6.20
N ASP A 429 7.47 51.35 5.44
CA ASP A 429 7.55 51.21 3.97
C ASP A 429 8.44 50.03 3.54
N ASN A 430 9.40 49.65 4.40
CA ASN A 430 10.31 48.54 4.15
C ASN A 430 10.39 47.63 5.40
N PRO A 431 9.39 46.76 5.61
CA PRO A 431 9.33 45.90 6.79
C PRO A 431 10.36 44.78 6.70
N TYR A 432 10.95 44.42 7.85
CA TYR A 432 11.72 43.19 7.97
C TYR A 432 10.86 42.02 8.44
N TRP A 433 11.35 40.81 8.18
CA TRP A 433 10.72 39.56 8.58
C TRP A 433 10.78 39.37 10.10
N VAL A 434 9.62 39.20 10.73
CA VAL A 434 9.49 38.97 12.17
C VAL A 434 9.28 37.49 12.45
N GLY A 435 10.00 36.96 13.44
CA GLY A 435 9.89 35.60 13.92
C GLY A 435 9.71 35.54 15.43
N ILE A 436 9.04 34.50 15.92
CA ILE A 436 9.00 34.15 17.34
C ILE A 436 9.19 32.64 17.53
N THR A 437 9.82 32.29 18.64
CA THR A 437 10.04 30.90 19.05
C THR A 437 9.50 30.65 20.44
N THR A 438 8.95 29.45 20.67
CA THR A 438 8.67 28.94 22.02
C THR A 438 9.23 27.53 22.23
N HIS A 439 9.52 27.21 23.50
CA HIS A 439 9.98 25.88 23.94
C HIS A 439 8.88 25.12 24.71
N ARG A 440 7.82 25.82 25.16
CA ARG A 440 6.58 25.22 25.67
C ARG A 440 5.41 25.99 25.10
N VAL A 441 4.39 25.30 24.62
CA VAL A 441 3.22 25.95 24.02
C VAL A 441 2.11 26.03 25.07
N ASP A 442 2.04 27.18 25.75
CA ASP A 442 0.94 27.48 26.67
C ASP A 442 -0.20 28.25 25.97
N LEU A 443 -1.28 28.51 26.71
CA LEU A 443 -2.45 29.24 26.20
C LEU A 443 -2.10 30.66 25.72
N SER A 444 -1.06 31.31 26.28
CA SER A 444 -0.65 32.66 25.83
C SER A 444 -0.15 32.65 24.38
N ARG A 445 0.33 31.52 23.87
CA ARG A 445 0.74 31.38 22.46
C ARG A 445 -0.45 31.35 21.52
N ILE A 446 -1.57 30.76 21.96
CA ILE A 446 -2.84 30.78 21.22
C ILE A 446 -3.34 32.22 21.13
N GLU A 447 -3.39 32.93 22.25
CA GLU A 447 -3.83 34.33 22.34
C GLU A 447 -3.00 35.27 21.44
N LEU A 448 -1.68 35.04 21.37
CA LEU A 448 -0.80 35.76 20.44
C LEU A 448 -1.27 35.60 18.98
N LEU A 449 -1.49 34.36 18.54
CA LEU A 449 -1.88 34.09 17.15
C LEU A 449 -3.28 34.62 16.84
N GLU A 450 -4.20 34.58 17.81
CA GLU A 450 -5.53 35.19 17.68
C GLU A 450 -5.47 36.71 17.56
N THR A 451 -4.58 37.34 18.33
CA THR A 451 -4.34 38.79 18.25
C THR A 451 -3.75 39.16 16.89
N ILE A 452 -2.77 38.39 16.40
CA ILE A 452 -2.18 38.56 15.07
C ILE A 452 -3.25 38.40 13.97
N TYR A 453 -4.11 37.39 14.08
CA TYR A 453 -5.24 37.21 13.16
C TYR A 453 -6.20 38.39 13.15
N SER A 454 -6.57 38.89 14.33
CA SER A 454 -7.54 39.97 14.48
C SER A 454 -7.00 41.33 14.02
N LEU A 455 -5.67 41.52 14.06
CA LEU A 455 -5.04 42.76 13.62
C LEU A 455 -4.66 42.73 12.14
N TYR A 456 -4.05 41.63 11.67
CA TYR A 456 -3.36 41.60 10.38
C TYR A 456 -3.70 40.41 9.49
N GLY A 457 -4.46 39.43 10.01
CA GLY A 457 -5.05 38.35 9.21
C GLY A 457 -6.37 38.78 8.58
N LYS A 458 -7.18 37.80 8.15
CA LYS A 458 -8.52 38.05 7.57
C LYS A 458 -9.47 38.75 8.55
N GLY A 459 -9.26 38.58 9.86
CA GLY A 459 -10.02 39.28 10.90
C GLY A 459 -9.66 40.76 11.04
N GLY A 460 -8.51 41.17 10.49
CA GLY A 460 -8.02 42.54 10.48
C GLY A 460 -7.95 43.12 9.07
N ASP A 461 -6.82 43.71 8.72
CA ASP A 461 -6.60 44.34 7.40
C ASP A 461 -6.02 43.39 6.32
N ASP A 462 -5.81 42.13 6.68
CA ASP A 462 -5.29 41.09 5.79
C ASP A 462 -3.91 41.40 5.18
N SER A 463 -3.09 42.20 5.86
CA SER A 463 -1.79 42.67 5.36
C SER A 463 -0.60 41.74 5.65
N LEU A 464 -0.75 40.73 6.50
CA LEU A 464 0.35 39.89 6.99
C LEU A 464 0.38 38.50 6.35
N TRP A 465 1.55 38.11 5.85
CA TRP A 465 1.84 36.74 5.46
C TRP A 465 2.35 35.92 6.66
N VAL A 466 1.52 35.02 7.18
CA VAL A 466 1.90 34.11 8.27
C VAL A 466 2.30 32.75 7.70
N ALA A 467 3.60 32.44 7.73
CA ALA A 467 4.15 31.28 7.04
C ALA A 467 5.32 30.65 7.80
N SER A 468 5.59 29.38 7.46
CA SER A 468 6.76 28.66 7.95
C SER A 468 8.06 29.24 7.38
N TRP A 469 9.21 28.95 8.01
CA TRP A 469 10.52 29.39 7.50
C TRP A 469 10.77 28.84 6.09
N ASP A 470 10.38 27.59 5.82
CA ASP A 470 10.56 26.93 4.53
C ASP A 470 9.73 27.60 3.44
N GLU A 471 8.46 27.91 3.73
CA GLU A 471 7.58 28.55 2.75
C GLU A 471 8.10 29.93 2.32
N VAL A 472 8.57 30.74 3.28
CA VAL A 472 9.16 32.05 2.98
C VAL A 472 10.47 31.88 2.20
N TYR A 473 11.33 30.96 2.62
CA TYR A 473 12.58 30.67 1.92
C TYR A 473 12.33 30.27 0.46
N GLU A 474 11.48 29.27 0.24
CA GLU A 474 11.20 28.70 -1.08
C GLU A 474 10.58 29.72 -2.02
N TYR A 475 9.61 30.52 -1.55
CA TYR A 475 9.01 31.58 -2.34
C TYR A 475 10.05 32.59 -2.81
N ILE A 476 10.93 33.06 -1.91
CA ILE A 476 11.96 34.04 -2.26
C ILE A 476 12.96 33.46 -3.25
N GLN A 477 13.37 32.20 -3.08
CA GLN A 477 14.26 31.56 -4.06
C GLN A 477 13.57 31.39 -5.42
N MET A 478 12.33 30.91 -5.46
CA MET A 478 11.59 30.77 -6.72
C MET A 478 11.40 32.13 -7.39
N ARG A 479 10.96 33.16 -6.66
CA ARG A 479 10.78 34.52 -7.17
C ARG A 479 12.06 35.07 -7.82
N LEU A 480 13.20 34.93 -7.14
CA LEU A 480 14.46 35.52 -7.59
C LEU A 480 15.10 34.78 -8.76
N ASN A 481 14.80 33.48 -8.92
CA ASN A 481 15.39 32.65 -9.96
C ASN A 481 14.43 32.36 -11.13
N SER A 482 13.18 32.81 -11.05
CA SER A 482 12.21 32.60 -12.13
C SER A 482 12.47 33.53 -13.32
N ILE A 483 12.25 33.00 -14.52
CA ILE A 483 12.36 33.76 -15.77
C ILE A 483 10.98 33.83 -16.40
N VAL A 484 10.48 35.06 -16.62
CA VAL A 484 9.18 35.32 -17.23
C VAL A 484 9.37 35.72 -18.69
N LYS A 485 8.61 35.06 -19.58
CA LYS A 485 8.46 35.46 -20.98
C LYS A 485 7.01 35.80 -21.28
N LYS A 486 6.80 36.93 -21.96
CA LYS A 486 5.52 37.35 -22.51
C LYS A 486 5.42 36.95 -23.99
N VAL A 487 4.30 36.37 -24.37
CA VAL A 487 3.94 36.04 -25.75
C VAL A 487 2.58 36.67 -26.04
N VAL A 488 2.48 37.40 -27.15
CA VAL A 488 1.25 38.07 -27.57
C VAL A 488 0.74 37.38 -28.83
N SER A 489 -0.53 36.96 -28.82
CA SER A 489 -1.24 36.43 -29.97
C SER A 489 -2.63 37.03 -30.00
N ASP A 490 -2.89 37.90 -30.99
CA ASP A 490 -4.12 38.69 -31.08
C ASP A 490 -4.42 39.43 -29.76
N ASP A 491 -5.62 39.25 -29.20
CA ASP A 491 -6.06 39.85 -27.94
C ASP A 491 -5.70 38.98 -26.72
N THR A 492 -4.77 38.04 -26.84
CA THR A 492 -4.34 37.16 -25.74
C THR A 492 -2.87 37.40 -25.40
N VAL A 493 -2.60 37.56 -24.10
CA VAL A 493 -1.25 37.60 -23.54
C VAL A 493 -1.01 36.32 -22.77
N THR A 494 0.00 35.55 -23.17
CA THR A 494 0.46 34.36 -22.48
C THR A 494 1.79 34.64 -21.80
N TRP A 495 1.90 34.28 -20.53
CA TRP A 495 3.18 34.24 -19.84
C TRP A 495 3.66 32.82 -19.68
N LYS A 496 4.87 32.55 -20.18
CA LYS A 496 5.63 31.34 -19.91
C LYS A 496 6.65 31.64 -18.82
N ILE A 497 6.66 30.84 -17.76
CA ILE A 497 7.45 31.12 -16.57
C ILE A 497 8.24 29.88 -16.21
N LEU A 498 9.55 29.98 -16.38
CA LEU A 498 10.50 28.98 -15.90
C LEU A 498 10.71 29.20 -14.42
N VAL A 499 10.34 28.22 -13.58
CA VAL A 499 10.47 28.29 -12.12
C VAL A 499 11.43 27.21 -11.63
N PRO A 500 12.69 27.56 -11.32
CA PRO A 500 13.63 26.63 -10.73
C PRO A 500 13.26 26.30 -9.28
N PHE A 501 13.32 25.02 -8.91
CA PHE A 501 13.15 24.57 -7.53
C PHE A 501 13.89 23.25 -7.27
N SER A 502 14.36 23.06 -6.05
CA SER A 502 15.02 21.82 -5.63
C SER A 502 14.00 20.74 -5.29
N LYS A 503 14.42 19.46 -5.30
CA LYS A 503 13.61 18.30 -4.90
C LYS A 503 13.09 18.37 -3.45
N ASN A 504 13.70 19.20 -2.62
CA ASN A 504 13.26 19.42 -1.24
C ASN A 504 12.23 20.56 -1.13
N TYR A 505 11.76 21.20 -2.22
CA TYR A 505 10.76 22.27 -2.14
C TYR A 505 9.35 21.71 -1.99
N TYR A 506 8.59 22.29 -1.08
CA TYR A 506 7.30 21.82 -0.59
C TYR A 506 6.16 22.83 -0.71
N PHE A 507 6.49 24.08 -1.05
CA PHE A 507 5.58 25.21 -1.19
C PHE A 507 5.73 25.83 -2.58
N LYS A 508 5.19 25.14 -3.58
CA LYS A 508 5.33 25.48 -5.01
C LYS A 508 4.16 26.34 -5.49
N ASP A 509 4.17 27.59 -5.09
CA ASP A 509 3.17 28.58 -5.49
C ASP A 509 3.77 29.99 -5.56
N LEU A 510 3.32 30.77 -6.55
CA LEU A 510 3.80 32.11 -6.85
C LEU A 510 2.63 33.08 -7.04
N SER A 511 2.86 34.34 -6.68
CA SER A 511 1.92 35.43 -6.87
C SER A 511 2.49 36.44 -7.86
N PHE A 512 1.65 36.93 -8.76
CA PHE A 512 2.03 37.87 -9.79
C PHE A 512 1.14 39.10 -9.81
N LEU A 513 1.75 40.25 -10.06
CA LEU A 513 1.08 41.51 -10.30
C LEU A 513 1.06 41.76 -11.80
N VAL A 514 -0.14 41.76 -12.37
CA VAL A 514 -0.42 42.13 -13.76
C VAL A 514 -0.84 43.59 -13.78
N SER A 515 -0.04 44.43 -14.44
CA SER A 515 -0.32 45.86 -14.62
C SER A 515 -0.98 46.12 -15.98
N GLY A 516 -1.64 47.29 -16.12
CA GLY A 516 -2.33 47.69 -17.35
C GLY A 516 -3.78 47.20 -17.46
N ILE A 517 -4.19 46.26 -16.60
CA ILE A 517 -5.55 45.71 -16.54
C ILE A 517 -5.97 45.41 -15.11
N THR A 518 -7.27 45.53 -14.83
CA THR A 518 -7.91 45.15 -13.56
C THR A 518 -8.90 43.99 -13.71
N SER A 519 -9.21 43.60 -14.95
CA SER A 519 -10.09 42.50 -15.31
C SER A 519 -9.67 41.88 -16.64
N VAL A 520 -10.13 40.66 -16.88
CA VAL A 520 -9.88 39.88 -18.09
C VAL A 520 -11.18 39.27 -18.59
N ASP A 521 -11.27 39.02 -19.90
CA ASP A 521 -12.41 38.30 -20.49
C ASP A 521 -12.35 36.80 -20.17
N ALA A 522 -11.12 36.26 -20.07
CA ALA A 522 -10.84 34.90 -19.65
C ALA A 522 -9.42 34.77 -19.09
N LEU A 523 -9.23 33.83 -18.17
CA LEU A 523 -7.92 33.37 -17.71
C LEU A 523 -7.82 31.86 -17.91
N THR A 524 -6.76 31.41 -18.57
CA THR A 524 -6.48 29.99 -18.79
C THR A 524 -5.11 29.63 -18.24
N VAL A 525 -4.96 28.45 -17.66
CA VAL A 525 -3.70 27.96 -17.07
C VAL A 525 -3.29 26.63 -17.71
N SER A 526 -1.99 26.34 -17.74
CA SER A 526 -1.47 25.06 -18.21
C SER A 526 -1.81 23.90 -17.26
N ASP A 527 -1.60 22.67 -17.71
CA ASP A 527 -1.86 21.47 -16.90
C ASP A 527 -0.93 21.33 -15.69
N LYS A 528 0.22 22.02 -15.70
CA LYS A 528 1.16 22.08 -14.58
C LYS A 528 0.66 22.92 -13.41
N ILE A 529 -0.34 23.76 -13.62
CA ILE A 529 -1.00 24.53 -12.57
C ILE A 529 -2.21 23.74 -12.07
N PHE A 530 -2.19 23.40 -10.78
CA PHE A 530 -3.25 22.65 -10.10
C PHE A 530 -4.31 23.57 -9.49
N GLY A 531 -3.93 24.79 -9.14
CA GLY A 531 -4.78 25.79 -8.52
C GLY A 531 -4.43 27.19 -8.96
N TYR A 532 -5.42 28.08 -9.07
CA TYR A 532 -5.17 29.49 -9.32
C TYR A 532 -6.29 30.35 -8.74
N SER A 533 -5.98 31.62 -8.50
CA SER A 533 -6.97 32.64 -8.15
C SER A 533 -6.52 33.98 -8.72
N TYR A 534 -7.47 34.86 -9.03
CA TYR A 534 -7.15 36.19 -9.52
C TYR A 534 -8.24 37.20 -9.13
N ALA A 535 -7.84 38.44 -8.91
CA ALA A 535 -8.73 39.55 -8.58
C ALA A 535 -8.10 40.90 -8.93
N ALA A 536 -8.93 41.92 -9.12
CA ALA A 536 -8.46 43.30 -9.22
C ALA A 536 -7.65 43.67 -7.96
N HIS A 537 -6.50 44.31 -8.15
CA HIS A 537 -5.57 44.64 -7.08
C HIS A 537 -4.88 45.98 -7.36
N GLY A 538 -5.23 47.02 -6.60
CA GLY A 538 -4.79 48.39 -6.87
C GLY A 538 -5.21 48.85 -8.28
N SER A 539 -4.25 49.33 -9.08
CA SER A 539 -4.46 49.67 -10.50
C SER A 539 -4.24 48.50 -11.47
N GLY A 540 -3.99 47.30 -10.93
CA GLY A 540 -3.69 46.09 -11.69
C GLY A 540 -4.58 44.91 -11.28
N MET A 541 -4.06 43.71 -11.48
CA MET A 541 -4.69 42.45 -11.10
C MET A 541 -3.65 41.56 -10.41
N LEU A 542 -4.03 40.94 -9.30
CA LEU A 542 -3.24 39.90 -8.64
C LEU A 542 -3.63 38.55 -9.25
N VAL A 543 -2.63 37.72 -9.55
CA VAL A 543 -2.81 36.34 -10.00
C VAL A 543 -1.96 35.43 -9.12
N ASN A 544 -2.58 34.47 -8.44
CA ASN A 544 -1.89 33.44 -7.69
C ASN A 544 -1.95 32.14 -8.47
N VAL A 545 -0.82 31.42 -8.55
CA VAL A 545 -0.76 30.11 -9.18
C VAL A 545 -0.13 29.12 -8.22
N ASN A 546 -0.73 27.94 -8.10
CA ASN A 546 -0.23 26.82 -7.35
C ASN A 546 0.05 25.67 -8.32
N PHE A 547 1.33 25.32 -8.41
CA PHE A 547 1.85 24.22 -9.24
C PHE A 547 2.45 23.12 -8.35
N ASN A 548 1.98 23.04 -7.11
CA ASN A 548 2.35 22.03 -6.15
C ASN A 548 1.47 20.80 -6.32
N GLU A 549 2.03 19.72 -6.83
CA GLU A 549 1.35 18.42 -6.97
C GLU A 549 0.74 17.91 -5.66
N LEU A 550 1.34 18.26 -4.51
CA LEU A 550 0.84 17.90 -3.19
C LEU A 550 -0.57 18.44 -2.90
N LEU A 551 -1.00 19.53 -3.56
CA LEU A 551 -2.35 20.04 -3.38
C LEU A 551 -3.40 19.03 -3.85
N LEU A 552 -3.15 18.36 -4.97
CA LEU A 552 -4.06 17.36 -5.51
C LEU A 552 -4.06 16.10 -4.63
N ASP A 553 -2.89 15.69 -4.13
CA ASP A 553 -2.77 14.58 -3.19
C ASP A 553 -3.54 14.84 -1.88
N CYS A 554 -3.43 16.05 -1.34
CA CYS A 554 -4.20 16.45 -0.16
C CYS A 554 -5.72 16.47 -0.43
N ALA A 555 -6.15 17.02 -1.57
CA ALA A 555 -7.57 17.02 -1.95
C ALA A 555 -8.14 15.59 -1.99
N GLU A 556 -7.40 14.63 -2.54
CA GLU A 556 -7.78 13.20 -2.53
C GLU A 556 -7.77 12.63 -1.12
N LYS A 557 -6.67 12.80 -0.36
CA LYS A 557 -6.51 12.27 1.00
C LYS A 557 -7.66 12.68 1.91
N TYR A 558 -7.99 13.97 1.94
CA TYR A 558 -9.02 14.50 2.84
C TYR A 558 -10.44 14.22 2.33
N THR A 559 -10.68 14.17 1.02
CA THR A 559 -11.97 13.73 0.47
C THR A 559 -12.24 12.26 0.80
N SER A 560 -11.25 11.39 0.59
CA SER A 560 -11.34 9.96 0.96
C SER A 560 -11.55 9.77 2.47
N LYS A 561 -10.90 10.60 3.31
CA LYS A 561 -11.13 10.59 4.75
C LYS A 561 -12.60 10.92 5.08
N PHE A 562 -13.15 11.99 4.52
CA PHE A 562 -14.56 12.32 4.67
C PHE A 562 -15.48 11.18 4.19
N GLU A 563 -15.21 10.56 3.05
CA GLU A 563 -16.05 9.45 2.55
C GLU A 563 -16.09 8.26 3.52
N SER A 564 -15.01 8.03 4.27
CA SER A 564 -14.92 6.97 5.27
C SER A 564 -15.61 7.32 6.60
N THR A 565 -15.64 8.59 7.00
CA THR A 565 -16.13 9.03 8.32
C THR A 565 -17.50 9.68 8.28
N LEU A 566 -17.85 10.30 7.16
CA LEU A 566 -19.01 11.17 6.96
C LEU A 566 -19.11 12.32 7.98
N SER A 567 -17.97 12.71 8.57
CA SER A 567 -17.89 13.78 9.57
C SER A 567 -17.85 15.15 8.91
N GLU A 568 -18.61 16.11 9.45
CA GLU A 568 -18.59 17.50 8.98
C GLU A 568 -17.22 18.18 9.17
N ASP A 569 -16.48 17.75 10.20
CA ASP A 569 -15.11 18.25 10.45
C ASP A 569 -14.14 17.80 9.33
N ASP A 570 -14.23 16.53 8.91
CA ASP A 570 -13.42 16.00 7.80
C ASP A 570 -13.85 16.59 6.46
N LYS A 571 -15.14 16.89 6.29
CA LYS A 571 -15.67 17.58 5.12
C LYS A 571 -15.11 18.99 5.00
N THR A 572 -15.05 19.71 6.12
CA THR A 572 -14.46 21.06 6.19
C THR A 572 -12.98 21.03 5.82
N ASP A 573 -12.24 20.02 6.30
CA ASP A 573 -10.84 19.83 5.93
C ASP A 573 -10.66 19.53 4.45
N ALA A 574 -11.50 18.66 3.88
CA ALA A 574 -11.46 18.36 2.46
C ALA A 574 -11.74 19.59 1.60
N TYR A 575 -12.76 20.39 1.96
CA TYR A 575 -13.06 21.63 1.24
C TYR A 575 -11.94 22.65 1.30
N TYR A 576 -11.15 22.70 2.37
CA TYR A 576 -10.00 23.61 2.44
C TYR A 576 -9.02 23.38 1.28
N PHE A 577 -8.66 22.13 0.99
CA PHE A 577 -7.77 21.80 -0.13
C PHE A 577 -8.48 21.86 -1.48
N VAL A 578 -9.69 21.30 -1.57
CA VAL A 578 -10.47 21.24 -2.81
C VAL A 578 -10.78 22.65 -3.35
N ASN A 579 -11.03 23.63 -2.49
CA ASN A 579 -11.31 24.99 -2.92
C ASN A 579 -10.10 25.73 -3.51
N GLN A 580 -8.89 25.21 -3.35
CA GLN A 580 -7.68 25.79 -3.94
C GLN A 580 -7.39 25.24 -5.34
N LEU A 581 -8.06 24.15 -5.76
CA LEU A 581 -7.91 23.56 -7.08
C LEU A 581 -8.58 24.40 -8.17
N LYS A 582 -8.05 24.33 -9.39
CA LYS A 582 -8.71 24.85 -10.60
C LYS A 582 -10.02 24.10 -10.85
N ASP A 583 -10.99 24.76 -11.45
CA ASP A 583 -12.36 24.25 -11.59
C ASP A 583 -12.46 22.84 -12.17
N THR A 584 -11.65 22.52 -13.19
CA THR A 584 -11.65 21.19 -13.82
C THR A 584 -11.19 20.08 -12.88
N LEU A 585 -10.26 20.36 -11.97
CA LEU A 585 -9.81 19.41 -10.94
C LEU A 585 -10.73 19.42 -9.71
N LYS A 586 -11.33 20.56 -9.38
CA LYS A 586 -12.22 20.74 -8.23
C LYS A 586 -13.54 19.97 -8.39
N ALA A 587 -14.14 20.00 -9.59
CA ALA A 587 -15.50 19.49 -9.81
C ALA A 587 -15.71 18.01 -9.40
N PRO A 588 -14.82 17.06 -9.72
CA PRO A 588 -14.95 15.67 -9.26
C PRO A 588 -14.94 15.52 -7.73
N PHE A 589 -14.12 16.29 -7.01
CA PHE A 589 -14.08 16.23 -5.54
C PHE A 589 -15.34 16.83 -4.92
N VAL A 590 -15.84 17.95 -5.44
CA VAL A 590 -17.10 18.55 -4.97
C VAL A 590 -18.27 17.59 -5.12
N ALA A 591 -18.33 16.83 -6.23
CA ALA A 591 -19.35 15.81 -6.44
C ALA A 591 -19.27 14.69 -5.39
N ARG A 592 -18.06 14.28 -5.00
CA ARG A 592 -17.84 13.29 -3.92
C ARG A 592 -18.24 13.84 -2.54
N LEU A 593 -17.84 15.07 -2.22
CA LEU A 593 -18.16 15.73 -0.94
C LEU A 593 -19.67 16.00 -0.75
N SER A 594 -20.40 16.15 -1.85
CA SER A 594 -21.86 16.35 -1.87
C SER A 594 -22.66 15.07 -2.17
N ALA A 595 -22.01 13.91 -2.39
CA ALA A 595 -22.70 12.67 -2.77
C ALA A 595 -23.73 12.20 -1.71
N ASN A 596 -23.52 12.57 -0.45
CA ASN A 596 -24.43 12.25 0.65
C ASN A 596 -25.45 13.36 0.97
N GLU A 597 -25.47 14.45 0.18
CA GLU A 597 -26.39 15.58 0.31
C GLU A 597 -27.63 15.48 -0.58
N THR A 598 -27.86 14.32 -1.16
CA THR A 598 -29.04 14.02 -1.96
C THR A 598 -29.71 12.76 -1.42
N ALA A 599 -31.02 12.62 -1.65
CA ALA A 599 -31.75 11.41 -1.26
C ALA A 599 -31.09 10.16 -1.89
N PRO A 600 -30.94 9.06 -1.14
CA PRO A 600 -30.34 7.85 -1.68
C PRO A 600 -31.21 7.27 -2.80
N VAL A 601 -30.57 6.71 -3.82
CA VAL A 601 -31.25 5.98 -4.91
C VAL A 601 -31.01 4.49 -4.73
N LEU A 602 -32.06 3.75 -4.34
CA LEU A 602 -32.05 2.30 -4.29
C LEU A 602 -32.34 1.73 -5.68
N ASN A 603 -31.33 1.16 -6.31
CA ASN A 603 -31.45 0.59 -7.66
C ASN A 603 -32.11 -0.80 -7.61
N SER A 604 -31.69 -1.66 -6.69
CA SER A 604 -32.23 -3.01 -6.49
C SER A 604 -31.87 -3.58 -5.11
N ILE A 605 -32.48 -4.71 -4.76
CA ILE A 605 -32.07 -5.52 -3.60
C ILE A 605 -31.87 -6.99 -4.00
N LEU A 606 -31.03 -7.70 -3.26
CA LEU A 606 -30.82 -9.14 -3.39
C LEU A 606 -31.12 -9.83 -2.05
N ILE A 607 -31.74 -11.01 -2.10
CA ILE A 607 -31.94 -11.88 -0.94
C ILE A 607 -30.95 -13.03 -1.04
N ASN A 608 -30.14 -13.27 -0.01
CA ASN A 608 -29.12 -14.32 0.03
C ASN A 608 -28.25 -14.35 -1.25
N ASP A 609 -27.76 -13.17 -1.67
CA ASP A 609 -26.96 -12.96 -2.88
C ASP A 609 -27.63 -13.46 -4.18
N GLY A 610 -28.96 -13.49 -4.22
CA GLY A 610 -29.74 -13.79 -5.42
C GLY A 610 -30.10 -15.27 -5.61
N VAL A 611 -29.93 -16.11 -4.59
CA VAL A 611 -30.43 -17.50 -4.65
C VAL A 611 -31.96 -17.55 -4.72
N THR A 612 -32.49 -18.57 -5.39
CA THR A 612 -33.93 -18.69 -5.68
C THR A 612 -34.72 -19.40 -4.59
N VAL A 613 -34.07 -20.19 -3.73
CA VAL A 613 -34.68 -20.99 -2.66
C VAL A 613 -33.91 -20.79 -1.36
N THR A 614 -34.64 -20.66 -0.25
CA THR A 614 -34.09 -20.75 1.12
C THR A 614 -34.87 -21.77 1.93
N TYR A 615 -34.16 -22.43 2.84
CA TYR A 615 -34.75 -23.29 3.88
C TYR A 615 -34.70 -22.63 5.26
N ASP A 616 -34.04 -21.48 5.36
CA ASP A 616 -33.91 -20.71 6.58
C ASP A 616 -34.80 -19.47 6.49
N GLN A 617 -35.52 -19.21 7.57
CA GLN A 617 -36.43 -18.06 7.66
C GLN A 617 -35.68 -16.73 7.82
N LEU A 618 -34.46 -16.77 8.36
CA LEU A 618 -33.56 -15.62 8.46
C LEU A 618 -32.75 -15.52 7.16
N VAL A 619 -32.87 -14.41 6.45
CA VAL A 619 -32.18 -14.16 5.17
C VAL A 619 -31.31 -12.91 5.23
N SER A 620 -30.29 -12.85 4.38
CA SER A 620 -29.47 -11.65 4.17
C SER A 620 -30.07 -10.80 3.05
N ILE A 621 -30.16 -9.49 3.25
CA ILE A 621 -30.60 -8.50 2.27
C ILE A 621 -29.39 -7.65 1.89
N THR A 622 -29.06 -7.60 0.59
CA THR A 622 -28.00 -6.75 0.05
C THR A 622 -28.59 -5.64 -0.82
N LEU A 623 -28.19 -4.39 -0.57
CA LEU A 623 -28.68 -3.20 -1.25
C LEU A 623 -27.74 -2.77 -2.37
N ASN A 624 -28.27 -2.67 -3.60
CA ASN A 624 -27.60 -1.97 -4.68
C ASN A 624 -28.13 -0.54 -4.73
N MET A 625 -27.34 0.43 -4.26
CA MET A 625 -27.76 1.82 -4.16
C MET A 625 -26.63 2.82 -4.37
N THR A 626 -27.01 4.04 -4.73
CA THR A 626 -26.14 5.24 -4.77
C THR A 626 -26.60 6.25 -3.72
N GLY A 627 -25.68 7.13 -3.29
CA GLY A 627 -25.90 8.07 -2.18
C GLY A 627 -25.77 7.43 -0.79
N GLY A 628 -25.83 8.27 0.23
CA GLY A 628 -25.65 7.90 1.64
C GLY A 628 -26.90 7.30 2.28
N LEU A 629 -26.73 6.22 3.04
CA LEU A 629 -27.77 5.54 3.81
C LEU A 629 -27.63 5.90 5.29
N THR A 630 -28.72 6.32 5.94
CA THR A 630 -28.77 6.46 7.41
C THR A 630 -29.79 5.55 8.06
N HIS A 631 -30.87 5.25 7.33
CA HIS A 631 -31.94 4.38 7.79
C HIS A 631 -32.50 3.56 6.63
N TYR A 632 -32.99 2.37 6.95
CA TYR A 632 -33.74 1.54 6.02
C TYR A 632 -35.09 1.13 6.63
N LYS A 633 -36.02 0.77 5.76
CA LYS A 633 -37.33 0.22 6.09
C LYS A 633 -37.47 -1.07 5.29
N VAL A 634 -37.89 -2.15 5.93
CA VAL A 634 -37.99 -3.47 5.30
C VAL A 634 -39.25 -4.20 5.77
N GLY A 635 -39.88 -4.95 4.88
CA GLY A 635 -41.08 -5.72 5.18
C GLY A 635 -41.58 -6.51 3.97
N GLU A 636 -42.63 -7.30 4.17
CA GLU A 636 -43.26 -8.12 3.11
C GLU A 636 -44.54 -7.49 2.52
N THR A 637 -44.83 -6.23 2.88
CA THR A 637 -45.94 -5.45 2.31
C THR A 637 -45.38 -4.40 1.35
N ALA A 638 -45.98 -4.27 0.16
CA ALA A 638 -45.40 -3.51 -0.95
C ALA A 638 -45.16 -2.02 -0.67
N ASP A 639 -46.03 -1.40 0.12
CA ASP A 639 -45.93 0.00 0.53
C ASP A 639 -45.18 0.20 1.86
N LEU A 640 -44.70 -0.90 2.46
CA LEU A 640 -44.09 -0.92 3.78
C LEU A 640 -44.96 -0.27 4.87
N SER A 641 -46.29 -0.31 4.71
CA SER A 641 -47.23 0.11 5.74
C SER A 641 -47.03 -0.75 6.99
N GLY A 642 -46.91 -0.10 8.15
CA GLY A 642 -46.64 -0.78 9.43
C GLY A 642 -45.17 -1.13 9.72
N ALA A 643 -44.23 -0.97 8.78
CA ALA A 643 -42.80 -1.09 9.08
C ALA A 643 -42.24 0.22 9.67
N SER A 644 -41.28 0.12 10.58
CA SER A 644 -40.58 1.27 11.17
C SER A 644 -39.26 1.54 10.46
N TRP A 645 -38.80 2.79 10.47
CA TRP A 645 -37.44 3.13 10.06
C TRP A 645 -36.43 2.57 11.06
N ILE A 646 -35.43 1.87 10.56
CA ILE A 646 -34.35 1.27 11.34
C ILE A 646 -33.07 2.05 11.04
N VAL A 647 -32.36 2.51 12.08
CA VAL A 647 -31.05 3.17 11.94
C VAL A 647 -30.05 2.13 11.43
N GLY A 648 -29.32 2.46 10.37
CA GLY A 648 -28.27 1.59 9.84
C GLY A 648 -27.65 2.16 8.58
N THR A 649 -26.33 2.12 8.50
CA THR A 649 -25.52 2.59 7.36
C THR A 649 -25.01 1.44 6.47
N SER A 650 -25.19 0.20 6.92
CA SER A 650 -24.74 -0.99 6.19
C SER A 650 -25.62 -1.25 4.96
N LYS A 651 -24.97 -1.54 3.83
CA LYS A 651 -25.65 -2.01 2.60
C LYS A 651 -26.07 -3.47 2.68
N THR A 652 -25.76 -4.18 3.76
CA THR A 652 -26.18 -5.56 4.00
C THR A 652 -26.71 -5.74 5.42
N PHE A 653 -27.87 -6.36 5.57
CA PHE A 653 -28.49 -6.64 6.87
C PHE A 653 -29.38 -7.88 6.82
N SER A 654 -29.69 -8.47 7.97
CA SER A 654 -30.57 -9.64 8.05
C SER A 654 -32.05 -9.28 8.19
N TYR A 655 -32.94 -10.10 7.63
CA TYR A 655 -34.39 -9.97 7.74
C TYR A 655 -35.04 -11.35 8.01
N GLN A 656 -36.02 -11.39 8.91
CA GLN A 656 -36.79 -12.60 9.23
C GLN A 656 -38.05 -12.64 8.38
N LEU A 657 -38.16 -13.61 7.47
CA LEU A 657 -39.35 -13.83 6.64
C LEU A 657 -40.56 -14.24 7.50
N SER A 658 -41.77 -13.91 7.06
CA SER A 658 -43.01 -14.36 7.70
C SER A 658 -43.13 -15.89 7.71
N SER A 659 -43.80 -16.44 8.72
CA SER A 659 -43.97 -17.90 8.86
C SER A 659 -44.73 -18.53 7.67
N GLY A 660 -44.50 -19.82 7.43
CA GLY A 660 -45.15 -20.60 6.37
C GLY A 660 -44.39 -20.60 5.05
N TYR A 661 -44.22 -21.80 4.49
CA TYR A 661 -43.48 -22.03 3.24
C TYR A 661 -44.26 -21.53 2.03
N ALA A 662 -43.68 -20.59 1.29
CA ALA A 662 -44.23 -19.97 0.09
C ALA A 662 -43.15 -19.11 -0.57
N SER A 663 -43.43 -18.59 -1.77
CA SER A 663 -42.67 -17.45 -2.29
C SER A 663 -42.87 -16.23 -1.39
N LYS A 664 -41.77 -15.67 -0.89
CA LYS A 664 -41.74 -14.47 -0.06
C LYS A 664 -41.17 -13.33 -0.88
N THR A 665 -41.79 -12.15 -0.82
CA THR A 665 -41.28 -10.94 -1.47
C THR A 665 -40.95 -9.93 -0.40
N VAL A 666 -39.69 -9.52 -0.34
CA VAL A 666 -39.21 -8.50 0.60
C VAL A 666 -39.12 -7.18 -0.15
N TYR A 667 -39.66 -6.13 0.46
CA TYR A 667 -39.60 -4.76 0.01
C TYR A 667 -38.66 -3.98 0.92
N VAL A 668 -37.87 -3.08 0.36
CA VAL A 668 -36.95 -2.22 1.09
C VAL A 668 -37.05 -0.80 0.56
N GLN A 669 -36.98 0.15 1.47
CA GLN A 669 -36.81 1.58 1.21
C GLN A 669 -35.66 2.10 2.06
N VAL A 670 -34.91 3.08 1.57
CA VAL A 670 -33.80 3.69 2.30
C VAL A 670 -33.95 5.20 2.37
N LYS A 671 -33.31 5.84 3.36
CA LYS A 671 -33.30 7.30 3.46
C LYS A 671 -32.03 7.88 4.09
N ASN A 672 -31.87 9.18 3.90
CA ASN A 672 -30.99 10.05 4.66
C ASN A 672 -31.72 11.34 5.07
N SER A 673 -30.98 12.33 5.58
CA SER A 673 -31.51 13.65 5.94
C SER A 673 -32.06 14.45 4.75
N PHE A 674 -31.75 14.03 3.52
CA PHE A 674 -32.11 14.74 2.29
C PHE A 674 -33.30 14.11 1.55
N GLY A 675 -33.75 12.92 1.96
CA GLY A 675 -34.97 12.31 1.46
C GLY A 675 -34.97 10.79 1.49
N GLU A 676 -36.00 10.21 0.90
CA GLU A 676 -36.25 8.77 0.84
C GLU A 676 -36.08 8.25 -0.60
N SER A 677 -35.64 7.01 -0.75
CA SER A 677 -35.63 6.31 -2.03
C SER A 677 -37.02 5.83 -2.43
N GLU A 678 -37.17 5.40 -3.67
CA GLU A 678 -38.25 4.47 -4.03
C GLU A 678 -38.13 3.15 -3.27
N VAL A 679 -39.25 2.43 -3.16
CA VAL A 679 -39.27 1.06 -2.65
C VAL A 679 -38.80 0.10 -3.75
N LYS A 680 -37.83 -0.76 -3.45
CA LYS A 680 -37.43 -1.88 -4.32
C LYS A 680 -37.69 -3.21 -3.64
N SER A 681 -37.85 -4.26 -4.44
CA SER A 681 -38.18 -5.60 -3.92
C SER A 681 -37.39 -6.70 -4.60
N SER A 682 -37.32 -7.85 -3.93
CA SER A 682 -36.85 -9.11 -4.48
C SER A 682 -37.63 -10.27 -3.84
N SER A 683 -37.62 -11.43 -4.47
CA SER A 683 -38.40 -12.59 -4.03
C SER A 683 -37.52 -13.83 -3.90
N ILE A 684 -37.83 -14.65 -2.90
CA ILE A 684 -37.17 -15.93 -2.64
C ILE A 684 -38.24 -16.99 -2.31
N LEU A 685 -38.04 -18.23 -2.74
CA LEU A 685 -38.91 -19.34 -2.34
C LEU A 685 -38.47 -19.86 -0.97
N TYR A 686 -39.25 -19.61 0.08
CA TYR A 686 -39.06 -20.24 1.38
C TYR A 686 -39.76 -21.60 1.39
N SER A 687 -38.99 -22.69 1.39
CA SER A 687 -39.53 -24.05 1.29
C SER A 687 -39.20 -24.90 2.50
N GLU A 688 -40.03 -25.93 2.71
CA GLU A 688 -39.69 -27.00 3.64
C GLU A 688 -38.40 -27.67 3.19
N ARG A 689 -37.49 -27.88 4.14
CA ARG A 689 -36.29 -28.65 3.87
C ARG A 689 -36.72 -30.08 3.52
N PRO A 690 -36.33 -30.64 2.37
CA PRO A 690 -36.73 -32.00 1.99
C PRO A 690 -36.33 -33.01 3.08
N ALA A 691 -37.23 -33.96 3.38
CA ALA A 691 -36.91 -35.07 4.27
C ALA A 691 -35.78 -35.89 3.65
N VAL A 692 -34.65 -35.99 4.35
CA VAL A 692 -33.49 -36.70 3.84
C VAL A 692 -33.57 -38.15 4.30
N SER A 693 -33.65 -39.08 3.33
CA SER A 693 -33.43 -40.50 3.57
C SER A 693 -32.03 -40.86 3.09
N TYR A 694 -31.35 -41.70 3.85
CA TYR A 694 -30.03 -42.16 3.54
C TYR A 694 -30.02 -43.66 3.33
N THR A 695 -29.37 -44.06 2.25
CA THR A 695 -29.18 -45.46 1.91
C THR A 695 -28.00 -46.01 2.69
N VAL A 696 -28.21 -47.12 3.39
CA VAL A 696 -27.17 -47.91 4.03
C VAL A 696 -26.93 -49.18 3.21
N THR A 697 -25.75 -49.29 2.63
CA THR A 697 -25.38 -50.45 1.79
C THR A 697 -24.58 -51.46 2.60
N GLY A 698 -25.05 -52.71 2.68
CA GLY A 698 -24.32 -53.83 3.27
C GLY A 698 -23.41 -54.50 2.24
N LYS A 699 -22.11 -54.59 2.50
CA LYS A 699 -21.13 -55.23 1.58
C LYS A 699 -20.24 -56.23 2.28
N ALA A 700 -19.85 -57.27 1.55
CA ALA A 700 -18.68 -58.07 1.90
C ALA A 700 -17.44 -57.41 1.28
N ASN A 701 -16.33 -57.33 2.02
CA ASN A 701 -15.04 -56.90 1.44
C ASN A 701 -14.59 -57.82 0.29
N ASN A 702 -14.98 -59.09 0.34
CA ASN A 702 -14.82 -60.05 -0.73
C ASN A 702 -15.99 -61.04 -0.69
N THR A 703 -16.84 -61.00 -1.71
CA THR A 703 -18.03 -61.87 -1.80
C THR A 703 -17.70 -63.35 -1.93
N ALA A 704 -16.44 -63.70 -2.26
CA ALA A 704 -15.98 -65.09 -2.23
C ALA A 704 -15.68 -65.59 -0.81
N TYR A 705 -15.49 -64.69 0.16
CA TYR A 705 -15.12 -65.02 1.55
C TYR A 705 -16.32 -65.01 2.51
N GLY A 706 -17.42 -64.40 2.10
CA GLY A 706 -18.68 -64.41 2.83
C GLY A 706 -19.71 -63.47 2.23
N THR A 707 -20.90 -63.42 2.83
CA THR A 707 -22.04 -62.65 2.35
C THR A 707 -22.57 -61.72 3.45
N VAL A 708 -23.10 -60.56 3.05
CA VAL A 708 -23.73 -59.57 3.95
C VAL A 708 -25.15 -59.28 3.48
N THR A 709 -26.13 -59.32 4.41
CA THR A 709 -27.56 -59.18 4.10
C THR A 709 -28.29 -58.33 5.16
N PRO A 710 -29.20 -57.41 4.78
CA PRO A 710 -29.55 -57.02 3.41
C PRO A 710 -28.43 -56.21 2.74
N ALA A 711 -28.37 -56.25 1.40
CA ALA A 711 -27.37 -55.50 0.63
C ALA A 711 -27.66 -53.99 0.62
N VAL A 712 -28.92 -53.59 0.80
CA VAL A 712 -29.36 -52.19 0.85
C VAL A 712 -30.51 -52.04 1.85
N GLN A 713 -30.48 -50.97 2.65
CA GLN A 713 -31.55 -50.55 3.56
C GLN A 713 -31.64 -49.01 3.57
N ASP A 714 -32.82 -48.45 3.27
CA ASP A 714 -33.04 -47.00 3.36
C ASP A 714 -33.59 -46.62 4.74
N VAL A 715 -33.04 -45.57 5.34
CA VAL A 715 -33.46 -45.06 6.66
C VAL A 715 -33.61 -43.55 6.63
N ALA A 716 -34.52 -43.00 7.44
CA ALA A 716 -34.66 -41.55 7.59
C ALA A 716 -33.41 -40.93 8.25
N GLU A 717 -33.18 -39.63 8.05
CA GLU A 717 -32.14 -38.87 8.78
C GLU A 717 -32.28 -39.08 10.30
N GLY A 718 -31.21 -39.56 10.93
CA GLY A 718 -31.20 -39.94 12.35
C GLY A 718 -31.66 -41.38 12.63
N GLY A 719 -32.12 -42.13 11.62
CA GLY A 719 -32.56 -43.52 11.72
C GLY A 719 -31.43 -44.53 11.93
N GLN A 720 -31.80 -45.81 12.14
CA GLN A 720 -30.90 -46.93 12.39
C GLN A 720 -31.03 -48.01 11.31
N ALA A 721 -29.90 -48.56 10.85
CA ALA A 721 -29.85 -49.67 9.89
C ALA A 721 -28.95 -50.81 10.41
N SER A 722 -29.31 -52.06 10.11
CA SER A 722 -28.59 -53.26 10.57
C SER A 722 -28.40 -54.28 9.45
N VAL A 723 -27.22 -54.93 9.44
CA VAL A 723 -26.85 -55.99 8.49
C VAL A 723 -26.29 -57.21 9.21
N ASN A 724 -26.45 -58.38 8.62
CA ASN A 724 -25.89 -59.65 9.10
C ASN A 724 -24.84 -60.17 8.12
N ALA A 725 -23.80 -60.86 8.62
CA ALA A 725 -22.73 -61.45 7.82
C ALA A 725 -22.57 -62.95 8.10
N GLN A 726 -22.26 -63.69 7.03
CA GLN A 726 -21.96 -65.11 7.05
C GLN A 726 -20.67 -65.37 6.25
N ALA A 727 -19.63 -65.87 6.92
CA ALA A 727 -18.38 -66.27 6.27
C ALA A 727 -18.49 -67.64 5.60
N ASN A 728 -17.73 -67.83 4.51
CA ASN A 728 -17.54 -69.11 3.84
C ASN A 728 -16.39 -69.90 4.51
N ASP A 729 -16.30 -71.21 4.28
CA ASP A 729 -15.32 -72.09 4.92
C ASP A 729 -13.86 -71.62 4.72
N GLY A 730 -13.08 -71.60 5.81
CA GLY A 730 -11.68 -71.12 5.85
C GLY A 730 -11.53 -69.61 6.07
N TYR A 731 -12.64 -68.89 6.27
CA TYR A 731 -12.69 -67.47 6.55
C TYR A 731 -13.50 -67.18 7.82
N VAL A 732 -13.13 -66.10 8.50
CA VAL A 732 -13.85 -65.58 9.66
C VAL A 732 -14.12 -64.09 9.45
N ILE A 733 -15.03 -63.52 10.22
CA ILE A 733 -15.22 -62.08 10.26
C ILE A 733 -13.97 -61.48 10.92
N GLY A 734 -13.15 -60.76 10.16
CA GLY A 734 -11.98 -60.05 10.66
C GLY A 734 -12.33 -58.71 11.29
N GLY A 735 -13.46 -58.12 10.90
CA GLY A 735 -13.96 -56.87 11.44
C GLY A 735 -15.15 -56.33 10.66
N TRP A 736 -15.65 -55.19 11.09
CA TRP A 736 -16.73 -54.46 10.42
C TRP A 736 -16.30 -53.01 10.25
N SER A 737 -16.49 -52.46 9.05
CA SER A 737 -16.28 -51.04 8.77
C SER A 737 -17.62 -50.35 8.53
N GLY A 738 -17.77 -49.12 9.01
CA GLY A 738 -18.95 -48.29 8.76
C GLY A 738 -20.19 -48.62 9.60
N ALA A 739 -20.05 -49.42 10.67
CA ALA A 739 -21.09 -49.69 11.66
C ALA A 739 -20.71 -49.11 13.03
N ASP A 740 -21.71 -48.68 13.81
CA ASP A 740 -21.53 -48.12 15.16
C ASP A 740 -21.42 -49.21 16.22
N THR A 741 -22.09 -50.34 16.00
CA THR A 741 -21.99 -51.53 16.86
C THR A 741 -21.86 -52.78 16.00
N SER A 742 -21.05 -53.74 16.41
CA SER A 742 -20.93 -55.01 15.69
C SER A 742 -20.58 -56.18 16.61
N ALA A 743 -20.87 -57.39 16.12
CA ALA A 743 -20.62 -58.66 16.79
C ALA A 743 -20.12 -59.72 15.79
N GLY A 744 -19.48 -60.77 16.31
CA GLY A 744 -19.07 -61.94 15.52
C GLY A 744 -17.63 -61.94 14.99
N ILE A 745 -16.78 -61.00 15.40
CA ILE A 745 -15.35 -60.98 15.02
C ILE A 745 -14.67 -62.28 15.50
N GLY A 746 -13.88 -62.90 14.61
CA GLY A 746 -13.22 -64.19 14.84
C GLY A 746 -14.12 -65.41 14.68
N THR A 747 -15.37 -65.21 14.26
CA THR A 747 -16.35 -66.30 14.04
C THR A 747 -16.90 -66.26 12.62
N ASN A 748 -17.68 -67.28 12.26
CA ASN A 748 -18.21 -67.42 10.90
C ASN A 748 -19.53 -66.65 10.70
N THR A 749 -20.11 -66.05 11.75
CA THR A 749 -21.39 -65.33 11.68
C THR A 749 -21.37 -64.07 12.54
N GLY A 750 -21.99 -62.98 12.08
CA GLY A 750 -22.03 -61.74 12.85
C GLY A 750 -23.13 -60.79 12.41
N ASN A 751 -23.30 -59.71 13.16
CA ASN A 751 -24.20 -58.62 12.82
C ASN A 751 -23.55 -57.27 13.10
N ALA A 752 -24.00 -56.24 12.41
CA ALA A 752 -23.52 -54.88 12.59
C ALA A 752 -24.64 -53.87 12.35
N THR A 753 -24.62 -52.79 13.11
CA THR A 753 -25.67 -51.77 13.13
C THR A 753 -25.05 -50.38 13.10
N VAL A 754 -25.66 -49.46 12.34
CA VAL A 754 -25.34 -48.03 12.33
C VAL A 754 -26.56 -47.24 12.79
N ASN A 755 -26.34 -46.32 13.72
CA ASN A 755 -27.33 -45.45 14.35
C ASN A 755 -27.18 -44.01 13.81
N ASN A 756 -28.22 -43.20 14.01
CA ASN A 756 -28.20 -41.76 13.71
C ASN A 756 -27.64 -41.46 12.31
N VAL A 757 -28.14 -42.15 11.28
CA VAL A 757 -27.64 -42.02 9.91
C VAL A 757 -27.99 -40.65 9.34
N ARG A 758 -26.98 -39.83 9.05
CA ARG A 758 -27.11 -38.45 8.52
C ARG A 758 -26.47 -38.25 7.14
N SER A 759 -26.06 -39.33 6.49
CA SER A 759 -25.52 -39.39 5.13
C SER A 759 -25.66 -40.82 4.63
N ASN A 760 -25.61 -41.06 3.31
CA ASN A 760 -25.51 -42.44 2.81
C ASN A 760 -24.29 -43.11 3.46
N LYS A 761 -24.46 -44.35 3.91
CA LYS A 761 -23.41 -45.11 4.61
C LYS A 761 -23.24 -46.48 3.97
N THR A 762 -22.07 -47.07 4.16
CA THR A 762 -21.82 -48.46 3.78
C THR A 762 -21.33 -49.19 5.02
N ILE A 763 -21.98 -50.31 5.36
CA ILE A 763 -21.48 -51.26 6.34
C ILE A 763 -20.78 -52.38 5.58
N THR A 764 -19.47 -52.53 5.77
CA THR A 764 -18.70 -53.59 5.15
C THR A 764 -18.31 -54.64 6.19
N CYS A 765 -18.70 -55.89 5.99
CA CYS A 765 -18.10 -57.00 6.73
C CYS A 765 -16.76 -57.35 6.09
N ASN A 766 -15.69 -57.25 6.88
CA ASN A 766 -14.34 -57.56 6.45
C ASN A 766 -14.04 -59.02 6.76
N PHE A 767 -14.46 -59.92 5.89
CA PHE A 767 -14.06 -61.31 5.97
C PHE A 767 -12.55 -61.42 5.74
N GLN A 768 -11.90 -62.21 6.58
CA GLN A 768 -10.48 -62.51 6.46
C GLN A 768 -10.29 -64.01 6.43
N LYS A 769 -9.22 -64.45 5.78
CA LYS A 769 -8.79 -65.83 5.92
C LYS A 769 -8.44 -66.06 7.38
N GLU A 770 -8.81 -67.19 7.93
CA GLU A 770 -8.52 -67.55 9.31
C GLU A 770 -7.00 -67.42 9.55
N GLY A 771 -6.53 -66.35 10.21
CA GLY A 771 -5.09 -66.05 10.39
C GLY A 771 -4.52 -64.63 10.20
N GLY A 772 -5.30 -63.56 9.88
CA GLY A 772 -4.85 -62.14 10.05
C GLY A 772 -4.92 -61.21 8.81
N SER A 773 -5.19 -59.91 9.06
CA SER A 773 -5.78 -58.91 8.15
C SER A 773 -4.85 -57.82 7.56
N GLY A 774 -5.20 -57.32 6.37
CA GLY A 774 -5.17 -55.88 6.00
C GLY A 774 -4.42 -55.54 4.70
N THR A 775 -5.05 -54.84 3.76
CA THR A 775 -4.49 -54.49 2.43
C THR A 775 -4.46 -52.96 2.22
N ALA A 776 -3.33 -52.48 1.67
CA ALA A 776 -2.94 -51.19 1.05
C ALA A 776 -3.75 -49.88 1.28
N GLY A 777 -3.18 -48.91 2.02
CA GLY A 777 -3.63 -47.51 2.07
C GLY A 777 -2.50 -46.54 2.46
N LYS A 778 -2.55 -45.28 1.98
CA LYS A 778 -1.64 -44.17 2.33
C LYS A 778 -2.26 -43.34 3.46
N THR A 779 -1.51 -43.04 4.52
CA THR A 779 -1.92 -42.19 5.65
C THR A 779 -1.06 -40.93 5.69
N ILE A 780 -1.66 -39.74 5.78
CA ILE A 780 -0.92 -38.45 5.78
C ILE A 780 -1.15 -37.75 7.12
N VAL A 781 -0.07 -37.40 7.83
CA VAL A 781 -0.13 -36.80 9.16
C VAL A 781 0.71 -35.53 9.21
N SER A 782 0.07 -34.38 9.43
CA SER A 782 0.72 -33.08 9.65
C SER A 782 0.75 -32.74 11.13
N PHE A 783 1.91 -32.31 11.61
CA PHE A 783 2.17 -31.93 12.99
C PHE A 783 2.24 -30.40 13.20
N ALA A 784 1.80 -29.61 12.22
CA ALA A 784 1.92 -28.15 12.26
C ALA A 784 0.83 -27.44 13.11
N GLN A 785 -0.09 -28.18 13.75
CA GLN A 785 -1.14 -27.61 14.58
C GLN A 785 -0.65 -27.36 16.02
N LEU A 786 -1.05 -26.23 16.62
CA LEU A 786 -0.80 -25.95 18.04
C LEU A 786 -1.78 -26.64 18.99
N GLY A 787 -3.05 -26.68 18.60
CA GLY A 787 -4.12 -27.21 19.43
C GLY A 787 -3.97 -28.70 19.67
N ASN A 788 -4.28 -29.14 20.89
CA ASN A 788 -4.36 -30.56 21.23
C ASN A 788 -5.70 -31.18 20.77
N ASN A 789 -6.04 -30.99 19.51
CA ASN A 789 -7.16 -31.57 18.79
C ASN A 789 -6.65 -32.24 17.50
N ILE A 790 -7.54 -32.92 16.77
CA ILE A 790 -7.29 -33.40 15.41
C ILE A 790 -8.35 -32.80 14.49
N SER A 791 -7.92 -32.26 13.35
CA SER A 791 -8.81 -32.01 12.21
C SER A 791 -8.46 -32.93 11.05
N TYR A 792 -9.48 -33.25 10.26
CA TYR A 792 -9.34 -34.06 9.06
C TYR A 792 -9.69 -33.18 7.88
N ASP A 793 -8.67 -32.65 7.23
CA ASP A 793 -8.84 -31.72 6.12
C ASP A 793 -8.65 -32.50 4.81
N THR A 794 -9.45 -32.18 3.78
CA THR A 794 -9.23 -32.73 2.45
C THR A 794 -8.37 -31.78 1.62
N VAL A 795 -7.22 -32.26 1.17
CA VAL A 795 -6.27 -31.51 0.33
C VAL A 795 -5.93 -32.35 -0.89
N ASN A 796 -6.13 -31.80 -2.08
CA ASN A 796 -5.90 -32.52 -3.35
C ASN A 796 -6.65 -33.86 -3.45
N GLY A 797 -7.81 -33.97 -2.79
CA GLY A 797 -8.63 -35.19 -2.75
C GLY A 797 -8.15 -36.25 -1.73
N GLU A 798 -7.08 -36.00 -0.99
CA GLU A 798 -6.58 -36.87 0.07
C GLU A 798 -6.92 -36.29 1.45
N THR A 799 -7.23 -37.16 2.41
CA THR A 799 -7.43 -36.76 3.81
C THR A 799 -6.08 -36.56 4.51
N ILE A 800 -5.88 -35.37 5.10
CA ILE A 800 -4.74 -35.04 5.95
C ILE A 800 -5.19 -35.02 7.41
N ASN A 801 -4.48 -35.77 8.25
CA ASN A 801 -4.63 -35.74 9.71
C ASN A 801 -3.82 -34.54 10.25
N TYR A 802 -4.47 -33.41 10.51
CA TYR A 802 -3.84 -32.20 11.03
C TYR A 802 -3.91 -32.18 12.55
N ILE A 803 -2.75 -32.34 13.19
CA ILE A 803 -2.63 -32.57 14.64
C ILE A 803 -1.45 -31.83 15.25
N SER A 804 -1.49 -31.70 16.58
CA SER A 804 -0.30 -31.36 17.37
C SER A 804 0.47 -32.62 17.75
N ILE A 805 1.80 -32.54 17.76
CA ILE A 805 2.73 -33.60 18.18
C ILE A 805 2.79 -33.79 19.70
N VAL A 806 2.22 -32.86 20.47
CA VAL A 806 2.41 -32.73 21.92
C VAL A 806 2.10 -34.04 22.67
N GLN A 807 3.03 -34.44 23.54
CA GLN A 807 2.94 -35.62 24.40
C GLN A 807 2.82 -35.21 25.88
N GLY A 808 2.15 -36.04 26.70
CA GLY A 808 1.81 -35.67 28.07
C GLY A 808 1.11 -36.79 28.84
N THR A 809 0.97 -36.63 30.15
CA THR A 809 0.44 -37.68 31.04
C THR A 809 -1.08 -37.85 30.95
N SER A 810 -1.81 -36.82 30.51
CA SER A 810 -3.28 -36.79 30.46
C SER A 810 -3.86 -36.77 29.05
N TYR A 811 -3.04 -36.91 28.00
CA TYR A 811 -3.52 -36.90 26.62
C TYR A 811 -4.05 -38.26 26.17
N THR A 812 -5.04 -38.20 25.27
CA THR A 812 -5.66 -39.36 24.65
C THR A 812 -5.08 -39.64 23.27
N THR A 813 -5.23 -40.88 22.81
CA THR A 813 -4.88 -41.33 21.47
C THR A 813 -5.72 -40.62 20.40
N ASN A 814 -5.09 -40.26 19.27
CA ASN A 814 -5.79 -39.72 18.11
C ASN A 814 -5.98 -40.80 17.04
N ILE A 815 -7.23 -41.03 16.62
CA ILE A 815 -7.56 -41.93 15.51
C ILE A 815 -7.13 -41.29 14.19
N LEU A 816 -6.39 -42.04 13.36
CA LEU A 816 -5.90 -41.59 12.07
C LEU A 816 -6.77 -42.15 10.95
N LYS A 817 -6.91 -41.35 9.90
CA LYS A 817 -7.56 -41.71 8.64
C LYS A 817 -6.55 -41.88 7.52
N ASP A 818 -6.77 -42.86 6.66
CA ASP A 818 -6.06 -42.95 5.39
C ASP A 818 -6.51 -41.84 4.42
N ALA A 819 -5.88 -41.76 3.25
CA ALA A 819 -6.14 -40.76 2.23
C ALA A 819 -7.60 -40.77 1.75
N SER A 820 -8.29 -41.91 1.84
CA SER A 820 -9.70 -42.08 1.46
C SER A 820 -10.67 -41.65 2.57
N GLY A 821 -10.16 -41.42 3.78
CA GLY A 821 -10.94 -41.02 4.95
C GLY A 821 -11.34 -42.17 5.88
N ASP A 822 -10.82 -43.38 5.65
CA ASP A 822 -11.10 -44.57 6.46
C ASP A 822 -10.13 -44.66 7.65
N GLU A 823 -10.62 -45.10 8.81
CA GLU A 823 -9.78 -45.27 10.00
C GLU A 823 -8.73 -46.38 9.78
N VAL A 824 -7.46 -46.05 9.97
CA VAL A 824 -6.32 -46.91 9.54
C VAL A 824 -5.34 -47.23 10.68
N GLY A 825 -5.43 -46.50 11.79
CA GLY A 825 -4.54 -46.65 12.92
C GLY A 825 -4.65 -45.46 13.85
N ASN A 826 -3.67 -45.30 14.73
CA ASN A 826 -3.70 -44.33 15.81
C ASN A 826 -2.33 -43.69 16.04
N TYR A 827 -2.31 -42.42 16.45
CA TYR A 827 -1.12 -41.75 16.99
C TYR A 827 -1.19 -41.66 18.52
N LEU A 828 -0.17 -42.18 19.21
CA LEU A 828 -0.13 -42.24 20.67
C LEU A 828 0.51 -40.99 21.27
N LYS A 829 -0.19 -40.34 22.21
CA LYS A 829 0.25 -39.09 22.87
C LYS A 829 0.58 -39.26 24.35
N ARG A 830 0.11 -40.34 24.99
CA ARG A 830 0.29 -40.54 26.42
C ARG A 830 1.69 -41.09 26.68
N LYS A 831 2.42 -40.46 27.61
CA LYS A 831 3.80 -40.85 27.94
C LYS A 831 3.95 -42.33 28.34
N ALA A 832 2.92 -42.91 28.95
CA ALA A 832 2.87 -44.31 29.37
C ALA A 832 2.77 -45.31 28.20
N ASP A 833 2.42 -44.86 26.99
CA ASP A 833 2.27 -45.72 25.81
C ASP A 833 3.60 -45.95 25.05
N TYR A 834 4.65 -45.21 25.43
CA TYR A 834 6.01 -45.33 24.92
C TYR A 834 6.81 -46.33 25.78
N PRO A 835 7.84 -47.04 25.26
CA PRO A 835 8.51 -48.21 25.88
C PRO A 835 9.24 -47.91 27.23
N GLY A 836 10.44 -48.37 27.59
CA GLY A 836 11.09 -47.99 28.88
C GLY A 836 12.49 -47.40 28.74
N GLU A 837 12.87 -47.00 27.54
CA GLU A 837 14.26 -46.88 27.11
C GLU A 837 14.98 -45.61 27.58
N ILE A 838 16.18 -45.80 28.16
CA ILE A 838 17.06 -44.76 28.69
C ILE A 838 17.64 -43.86 27.57
N THR A 839 17.66 -44.35 26.32
CA THR A 839 18.26 -43.69 25.14
C THR A 839 17.25 -42.94 24.26
N VAL A 840 15.97 -42.90 24.66
CA VAL A 840 14.88 -42.28 23.90
C VAL A 840 14.27 -41.13 24.72
N ASP A 841 14.33 -39.92 24.17
CA ASP A 841 13.68 -38.76 24.78
C ASP A 841 12.19 -38.75 24.41
N ARG A 842 11.35 -38.68 25.45
CA ARG A 842 9.88 -38.69 25.37
C ARG A 842 9.25 -37.43 25.94
N SER A 843 10.09 -36.51 26.40
CA SER A 843 9.68 -35.37 27.21
C SER A 843 10.11 -34.03 26.64
N ALA A 844 11.06 -34.00 25.70
CA ALA A 844 11.53 -32.75 25.12
C ALA A 844 11.44 -32.72 23.60
N ILE A 845 10.25 -33.03 23.07
CA ILE A 845 9.86 -32.42 21.80
C ILE A 845 9.67 -30.92 22.09
N ASN A 846 10.47 -30.07 21.46
CA ASN A 846 10.37 -28.63 21.61
C ASN A 846 9.06 -28.16 20.92
N THR A 847 8.15 -27.60 21.72
CA THR A 847 6.83 -27.10 21.28
C THR A 847 6.82 -25.59 21.04
N ASP A 848 8.00 -24.95 20.98
CA ASP A 848 8.13 -23.52 20.70
C ASP A 848 7.69 -23.23 19.25
N VAL A 849 7.32 -21.97 18.98
CA VAL A 849 6.88 -21.55 17.64
C VAL A 849 8.09 -21.47 16.71
N ARG A 850 8.45 -22.58 16.07
CA ARG A 850 9.46 -22.63 15.01
C ARG A 850 8.80 -22.68 13.64
N GLN A 851 9.18 -21.78 12.75
CA GLN A 851 8.45 -21.54 11.50
C GLN A 851 9.41 -21.40 10.33
N PRO A 852 9.40 -22.34 9.36
CA PRO A 852 10.05 -22.12 8.08
C PRO A 852 9.31 -21.03 7.29
N ASN A 853 10.01 -20.34 6.40
CA ASN A 853 9.42 -19.40 5.44
C ASN A 853 8.92 -20.18 4.21
N VAL A 854 7.62 -20.51 4.18
CA VAL A 854 7.01 -21.40 3.18
C VAL A 854 5.73 -20.78 2.62
N ASP A 855 5.45 -21.05 1.34
CA ASP A 855 4.24 -20.64 0.63
C ASP A 855 3.45 -21.87 0.12
N ASP A 856 2.35 -21.63 -0.61
CA ASP A 856 1.47 -22.67 -1.14
C ASP A 856 2.00 -23.35 -2.42
N SER A 857 3.24 -23.09 -2.85
CA SER A 857 3.82 -23.69 -4.06
C SER A 857 4.34 -25.12 -3.87
N GLY A 858 4.35 -25.60 -2.61
CA GLY A 858 4.86 -26.92 -2.23
C GLY A 858 3.93 -28.10 -2.55
N VAL A 859 4.39 -29.31 -2.19
CA VAL A 859 3.59 -30.55 -2.32
C VAL A 859 2.32 -30.50 -1.45
N TYR A 860 2.41 -29.76 -0.33
CA TYR A 860 1.29 -29.47 0.57
C TYR A 860 1.19 -27.96 0.80
N PRO A 861 -0.02 -27.40 0.97
CA PRO A 861 -0.21 -25.99 1.31
C PRO A 861 0.57 -25.58 2.56
N ALA A 862 0.99 -24.32 2.61
CA ALA A 862 1.82 -23.74 3.67
C ALA A 862 1.27 -24.05 5.06
N LYS A 863 -0.06 -24.06 5.22
CA LYS A 863 -0.77 -24.42 6.46
C LYS A 863 -0.21 -25.70 7.12
N TYR A 864 0.03 -26.76 6.35
CA TYR A 864 0.39 -28.09 6.87
C TYR A 864 1.89 -28.27 7.12
N ILE A 865 2.71 -27.31 6.70
CA ILE A 865 4.17 -27.34 6.84
C ILE A 865 4.75 -26.06 7.46
N SER A 866 3.91 -25.09 7.82
CA SER A 866 4.27 -23.79 8.42
C SER A 866 4.95 -23.88 9.79
N ARG A 867 5.04 -25.08 10.37
CA ARG A 867 5.68 -25.35 11.67
C ARG A 867 6.29 -26.74 11.67
N TYR A 868 7.45 -26.84 12.30
CA TYR A 868 8.14 -28.11 12.48
C TYR A 868 8.40 -28.39 13.96
N ASN A 869 8.45 -29.66 14.30
CA ASN A 869 8.74 -30.13 15.65
C ASN A 869 10.11 -30.78 15.65
N SER A 870 10.85 -30.61 16.74
CA SER A 870 12.22 -31.12 16.85
C SER A 870 12.54 -31.61 18.25
N GLY A 871 13.52 -32.49 18.41
CA GLY A 871 13.99 -32.97 19.71
C GLY A 871 14.73 -31.95 20.57
N SER A 872 15.18 -32.39 21.74
CA SER A 872 16.14 -31.66 22.56
C SER A 872 17.56 -31.79 22.00
N ASN A 873 18.45 -30.84 22.33
CA ASN A 873 19.87 -30.86 21.92
C ASN A 873 20.70 -31.95 22.65
N THR A 874 20.07 -33.01 23.15
CA THR A 874 20.71 -34.04 23.98
C THR A 874 21.35 -35.16 23.16
N GLY A 875 21.13 -35.19 21.84
CA GLY A 875 21.56 -36.28 20.95
C GLY A 875 20.76 -37.58 21.12
N LEU A 876 19.73 -37.57 21.97
CA LEU A 876 18.83 -38.70 22.18
C LEU A 876 17.87 -38.90 21.00
N LYS A 877 17.41 -40.14 20.82
CA LYS A 877 16.37 -40.44 19.82
C LYS A 877 15.03 -39.88 20.26
N VAL A 878 14.42 -39.05 19.43
CA VAL A 878 13.02 -38.66 19.59
C VAL A 878 12.17 -39.74 18.96
N MET A 879 11.04 -40.09 19.59
CA MET A 879 10.17 -41.16 19.15
C MET A 879 8.73 -40.68 18.92
N LEU A 880 8.15 -41.08 17.79
CA LEU A 880 6.73 -41.01 17.48
C LEU A 880 6.19 -42.43 17.35
N ARG A 881 5.11 -42.73 18.07
CA ARG A 881 4.51 -44.06 18.06
C ARG A 881 3.13 -44.06 17.42
N PHE A 882 2.99 -44.95 16.45
CA PHE A 882 1.74 -45.28 15.79
C PHE A 882 1.32 -46.71 16.15
N GLN A 883 0.02 -46.93 16.29
CA GLN A 883 -0.53 -48.22 16.72
C GLN A 883 -1.74 -48.61 15.86
N ALA A 884 -2.05 -49.91 15.86
CA ALA A 884 -3.19 -50.51 15.18
C ALA A 884 -3.10 -50.41 13.65
N PHE A 885 -1.87 -50.24 13.12
CA PHE A 885 -1.60 -50.39 11.71
C PHE A 885 -1.62 -51.88 11.36
N ALA A 886 -2.18 -52.23 10.20
CA ALA A 886 -2.24 -53.61 9.76
C ALA A 886 -0.82 -54.17 9.50
N ALA A 887 -0.56 -55.41 9.90
CA ALA A 887 0.73 -56.05 9.64
C ALA A 887 1.07 -56.02 8.14
N GLY A 888 2.34 -55.75 7.80
CA GLY A 888 2.78 -55.67 6.42
C GLY A 888 4.02 -54.81 6.23
N THR A 889 4.42 -54.63 4.98
CA THR A 889 5.54 -53.78 4.59
C THR A 889 5.02 -52.38 4.23
N TYR A 890 5.75 -51.35 4.65
CA TYR A 890 5.39 -49.95 4.48
C TYR A 890 6.56 -49.16 3.91
N LYS A 891 6.23 -48.06 3.23
CA LYS A 891 7.11 -46.95 2.92
C LYS A 891 6.71 -45.76 3.79
N VAL A 892 7.68 -45.16 4.48
CA VAL A 892 7.48 -43.95 5.28
C VAL A 892 8.21 -42.80 4.62
N ARG A 893 7.53 -41.67 4.39
CA ARG A 893 8.11 -40.45 3.81
C ARG A 893 7.94 -39.30 4.79
N ILE A 894 9.03 -38.64 5.16
CA ILE A 894 9.02 -37.56 6.15
C ILE A 894 9.42 -36.27 5.44
N LEU A 895 8.63 -35.20 5.59
CA LEU A 895 8.95 -33.87 5.06
C LEU A 895 9.45 -32.98 6.21
N PRO A 896 10.77 -32.73 6.27
CA PRO A 896 11.36 -31.74 7.17
C PRO A 896 11.43 -30.38 6.46
N SER A 897 10.75 -29.38 7.00
CA SER A 897 10.84 -27.97 6.59
C SER A 897 11.20 -27.13 7.81
N CYS A 898 12.48 -26.76 7.90
CA CYS A 898 13.07 -26.08 9.05
C CYS A 898 13.40 -24.62 8.71
N ASP A 899 13.48 -23.78 9.74
CA ASP A 899 13.98 -22.40 9.68
C ASP A 899 15.52 -22.31 9.76
N ARG A 900 16.19 -23.47 9.82
CA ARG A 900 17.64 -23.60 9.93
C ARG A 900 18.16 -24.53 8.85
N ASP A 901 19.28 -24.13 8.26
CA ASP A 901 20.00 -24.92 7.28
C ASP A 901 20.84 -26.02 7.95
N LEU A 902 21.12 -27.06 7.17
CA LEU A 902 22.02 -28.15 7.52
C LEU A 902 23.07 -28.26 6.41
N PRO A 903 24.35 -27.96 6.70
CA PRO A 903 25.43 -28.15 5.75
C PRO A 903 25.52 -29.61 5.25
N SER A 904 25.81 -29.81 3.96
CA SER A 904 25.77 -31.13 3.33
C SER A 904 26.77 -32.13 3.90
N ASP A 905 27.88 -31.66 4.46
CA ASP A 905 28.86 -32.49 5.18
C ASP A 905 28.33 -33.03 6.50
N GLN A 906 27.26 -32.43 7.06
CA GLN A 906 26.60 -32.87 8.29
C GLN A 906 25.39 -33.78 8.05
N PHE A 907 24.96 -33.97 6.80
CA PHE A 907 23.88 -34.90 6.43
C PHE A 907 24.04 -36.32 7.03
N PRO A 908 25.24 -36.94 7.03
CA PRO A 908 25.44 -38.28 7.61
C PRO A 908 25.27 -38.34 9.13
N SER A 909 25.11 -37.20 9.80
CA SER A 909 24.95 -37.11 11.25
C SER A 909 23.50 -36.94 11.70
N VAL A 910 22.57 -36.70 10.75
CA VAL A 910 21.14 -36.55 11.01
C VAL A 910 20.41 -37.78 10.49
N PHE A 911 19.72 -38.47 11.38
CA PHE A 911 19.12 -39.77 11.13
C PHE A 911 17.60 -39.73 11.29
N TYR A 912 16.93 -40.51 10.46
CA TYR A 912 15.53 -40.87 10.58
C TYR A 912 15.43 -42.39 10.52
N SER A 913 14.56 -42.99 11.32
CA SER A 913 14.28 -44.42 11.23
C SER A 913 12.82 -44.74 11.45
N ALA A 914 12.37 -45.86 10.88
CA ALA A 914 11.04 -46.42 11.11
C ALA A 914 11.16 -47.94 11.28
N ASN A 915 10.67 -48.49 12.40
CA ASN A 915 10.81 -49.91 12.80
C ASN A 915 12.17 -50.54 12.40
N ASN A 916 13.26 -49.94 12.88
CA ASN A 916 14.65 -50.36 12.68
C ASN A 916 15.22 -50.20 11.25
N VAL A 917 14.47 -49.65 10.30
CA VAL A 917 15.03 -49.21 9.00
C VAL A 917 15.48 -47.76 9.15
N GLU A 918 16.77 -47.52 8.97
CA GLU A 918 17.41 -46.22 9.22
C GLU A 918 17.93 -45.60 7.91
N THR A 919 17.83 -44.29 7.81
CA THR A 919 18.38 -43.50 6.71
C THR A 919 18.87 -42.14 7.21
N ASN A 920 19.71 -41.50 6.42
CA ASN A 920 20.14 -40.13 6.66
C ASN A 920 19.38 -39.15 5.76
N ILE A 921 19.28 -37.90 6.19
CA ILE A 921 18.86 -36.82 5.27
C ILE A 921 19.91 -36.64 4.18
N SER A 922 19.50 -36.27 2.97
CA SER A 922 20.40 -36.10 1.81
C SER A 922 20.25 -34.74 1.12
N PHE A 923 19.51 -33.82 1.74
CA PHE A 923 19.17 -32.50 1.22
C PHE A 923 19.05 -31.47 2.35
N SER A 924 19.09 -30.18 2.00
CA SER A 924 18.90 -29.11 2.98
C SER A 924 17.43 -29.05 3.42
N PRO A 925 17.17 -29.04 4.74
CA PRO A 925 15.82 -28.89 5.28
C PRO A 925 15.35 -27.42 5.33
N LEU A 926 16.20 -26.43 5.01
CA LEU A 926 15.87 -25.01 5.10
C LEU A 926 14.71 -24.67 4.15
N ASN A 927 13.58 -24.26 4.71
CA ASN A 927 12.36 -23.87 3.98
C ASN A 927 11.93 -24.90 2.92
N ASN A 928 12.25 -26.18 3.14
CA ASN A 928 11.98 -27.23 2.16
C ASN A 928 10.46 -27.47 2.01
N ILE A 929 9.96 -27.43 0.78
CA ILE A 929 8.54 -27.60 0.47
C ILE A 929 8.28 -28.80 -0.47
N THR A 930 9.32 -29.54 -0.87
CA THR A 930 9.23 -30.58 -1.93
C THR A 930 9.91 -31.90 -1.62
N GLN A 931 10.99 -31.91 -0.84
CA GLN A 931 11.84 -33.10 -0.67
C GLN A 931 11.46 -33.90 0.58
N PHE A 932 11.45 -35.23 0.46
CA PHE A 932 11.14 -36.15 1.55
C PHE A 932 12.35 -37.01 1.90
N VAL A 933 12.51 -37.29 3.19
CA VAL A 933 13.30 -38.41 3.68
C VAL A 933 12.47 -39.67 3.51
N GLU A 934 12.91 -40.60 2.67
CA GLU A 934 12.17 -41.82 2.35
C GLU A 934 12.81 -43.04 3.04
N ILE A 935 11.97 -43.83 3.70
CA ILE A 935 12.33 -45.06 4.41
C ILE A 935 11.47 -46.18 3.83
N ASP A 936 12.07 -47.00 2.98
CA ASP A 936 11.40 -48.12 2.32
C ASP A 936 11.52 -49.42 3.15
N ASN A 937 10.66 -50.40 2.86
CA ASN A 937 10.72 -51.75 3.47
C ASN A 937 10.53 -51.78 5.00
N VAL A 938 9.80 -50.82 5.56
CA VAL A 938 9.47 -50.75 6.98
C VAL A 938 8.47 -51.85 7.32
N THR A 939 8.83 -52.78 8.20
CA THR A 939 7.95 -53.90 8.57
C THR A 939 7.14 -53.55 9.81
N VAL A 940 5.81 -53.58 9.70
CA VAL A 940 4.88 -53.53 10.84
C VAL A 940 4.43 -54.95 11.15
N GLY A 941 4.65 -55.36 12.40
CA GLY A 941 4.32 -56.70 12.88
C GLY A 941 2.84 -56.86 13.22
N ASN A 942 2.48 -58.04 13.74
CA ASN A 942 1.13 -58.33 14.22
C ASN A 942 0.74 -57.55 15.48
N ASP A 943 1.70 -56.89 16.14
CA ASP A 943 1.45 -55.92 17.22
C ASP A 943 0.88 -54.59 16.70
N GLY A 944 0.94 -54.36 15.38
CA GLY A 944 0.46 -53.17 14.70
C GLY A 944 1.19 -51.89 15.09
N LEU A 945 2.42 -52.00 15.60
CA LEU A 945 3.24 -50.88 16.03
C LEU A 945 4.13 -50.37 14.90
N LEU A 946 4.10 -49.07 14.69
CA LEU A 946 5.04 -48.35 13.83
C LEU A 946 5.69 -47.23 14.65
N ASP A 947 6.97 -47.40 14.93
CA ASP A 947 7.77 -46.45 15.68
C ASP A 947 8.69 -45.69 14.71
N ILE A 948 8.59 -44.36 14.72
CA ILE A 948 9.43 -43.47 13.93
C ILE A 948 10.36 -42.72 14.87
N TYR A 949 11.65 -42.71 14.55
CA TYR A 949 12.66 -42.00 15.30
C TYR A 949 13.40 -40.96 14.45
N PHE A 950 13.88 -39.91 15.11
CA PHE A 950 14.78 -38.92 14.50
C PHE A 950 15.75 -38.35 15.54
N TRP A 951 17.02 -38.18 15.14
CA TRP A 951 18.09 -37.68 16.03
C TRP A 951 19.30 -37.14 15.25
N ASN A 952 20.18 -36.44 15.96
CA ASN A 952 21.46 -35.95 15.44
C ASN A 952 22.58 -36.37 16.38
N THR A 953 23.66 -36.93 15.83
CA THR A 953 24.84 -37.39 16.58
C THR A 953 25.89 -36.29 16.85
N LEU A 954 25.80 -35.12 16.20
CA LEU A 954 26.73 -33.99 16.38
C LEU A 954 26.34 -33.01 17.50
N GLY A 955 25.19 -33.21 18.16
CA GLY A 955 24.91 -32.67 19.49
C GLY A 955 24.65 -31.16 19.69
N VAL A 956 24.91 -30.23 18.75
CA VAL A 956 24.75 -28.79 19.07
C VAL A 956 24.23 -27.84 17.98
N ASN A 957 24.42 -28.10 16.68
CA ASN A 957 24.16 -27.06 15.66
C ASN A 957 22.85 -27.20 14.88
N TYR A 958 22.28 -28.41 14.81
CA TYR A 958 21.04 -28.66 14.08
C TYR A 958 20.19 -29.71 14.81
N VAL A 959 18.87 -29.50 14.88
CA VAL A 959 17.93 -30.47 15.44
C VAL A 959 17.04 -31.00 14.32
N PRO A 960 16.94 -32.32 14.12
CA PRO A 960 16.07 -32.90 13.09
C PRO A 960 14.62 -32.46 13.29
N GLY A 961 14.03 -31.94 12.22
CA GLY A 961 12.67 -31.43 12.20
C GLY A 961 11.68 -32.41 11.58
N VAL A 962 10.43 -32.34 12.01
CA VAL A 962 9.31 -33.04 11.38
C VAL A 962 8.09 -32.12 11.27
N ASN A 963 7.58 -31.97 10.05
CA ASN A 963 6.37 -31.21 9.77
C ASN A 963 5.24 -32.16 9.38
N LEU A 964 5.51 -33.08 8.45
CA LEU A 964 4.52 -33.98 7.85
C LEU A 964 5.12 -35.36 7.57
N ILE A 965 4.31 -36.41 7.73
CA ILE A 965 4.67 -37.82 7.45
C ILE A 965 3.61 -38.45 6.54
N GLU A 966 4.06 -39.19 5.51
CA GLU A 966 3.25 -40.15 4.76
C GLU A 966 3.63 -41.58 5.16
N ILE A 967 2.64 -42.40 5.52
CA ILE A 967 2.78 -43.83 5.84
C ILE A 967 2.03 -44.61 4.78
N ILE A 968 2.74 -45.33 3.92
CA ILE A 968 2.18 -45.99 2.74
C ILE A 968 2.34 -47.48 2.91
N LYS A 969 1.25 -48.23 2.99
CA LYS A 969 1.33 -49.69 2.98
C LYS A 969 1.61 -50.17 1.56
N LEU A 970 2.67 -50.98 1.40
CA LEU A 970 3.14 -51.52 0.11
C LEU A 970 2.45 -52.84 -0.26
#